data_AF-A0A841YBT5-F1
#
_entry.id   AF-A0A841YBT5-F1
#
_cell.length_a   1.000
_cell.length_b   1.000
_cell.length_c   1.000
_cell.angle_alpha   90.00
_cell.angle_beta   90.00
_cell.angle_gamma   90.00
#
_symmetry.space_group_name_H-M   'P 1'
#
loop_
_entity.id
_entity.type
_entity.pdbx_description
1 polymer ?
#
loop_
_entity_poly.entity_id
_entity_poly.type
_entity_poly.pdbx_seq_one_letter_code
_entity_poly.pdbx_strand_id
1 'polypeptide(L)'
;MKKGMRFVATMFIIVSFAIIAPLHGSGILERVFQPVKAEAENVANVTTYQELETAMGNQAITEINIMNDIEFTNYTSTAAGEANVTVPVRSITINGNNHHVDFRRRGYLMNFASTKINITLQNMKMYGQNYWGPFRIYGTAGVGSTFTFDNIEYTGAQLTASYQADVIVKGTVKNASVNSYVSPFNNITYNALTNQANLEVTNITFTKGSNYTGTTENATVLMLGTGGTKGNAIIEEGAKLDLMGGGNGLSGEGQWTTIQLNGNFEMQKNSEVHISSPQASTRGGIQLGNDSKLLVQDNAKLTLDMDGPFTDAYNKNPINVGTNASFEVADGASLIIQATNQGTGTGALVYTGTSSTFKIGKKSIFKLKSDGTGAKNLIRIGGTSTFNFEDAGEVDIDASGNTNASTRPIYMVSGSFKASIQRVKAWTTADVSGTPTYDWYPMYDMNIPYVGANVQATLTANSISQTTQDRFITYYRTQNFKRVLFEYIPDVSVTIQPLSDNRAKPSSHTITGVTNPNAWVMFSGDAAIPNGTIPAQDKNDSKMYHVKADASGNYTYTLPDGLFFTAGNSVTAYAYLDGKSAAETTTVLDETPPEKPTLSPINDVDEKITVKAEPNVTVTVYNASDNSILTSGSSNTEDYEIVIPEIKRPLAPYVSYYVTATDSAGNVSEKSNIEVTRDTTPPEADPISQTVKLGEAFPKDAKSLVTNVYDNAGVANLSYELITVPDVSQIGYATAVVRITDAAKNYRDITVPVFIEDDSTNSNNEAMLTSRDFTTLAQNVPTTAAELDQFILTNGQVRAWSKPSGADITNQVLITDKGGLTNAPGQYDVKISVLGVERIIHITVKAGTLEFKEVPEDISFGTVTIKSKKQRIAPQNDVKIAIEDSRANPSNWTLMAQLTMPLSTASGDELNSLVIRSKQNGETNDLALTNEESTPVFTNDAATVGTTLIDLNSAEDEGILLNVLPGAVKAKAYHTTIRWTLQDAP
;
A
#
# COMPACT_ATOMS: atom_id res chain seq x y z
N MET A 1 -23.11 -8.58 -11.18
CA MET A 1 -23.52 -9.94 -10.73
C MET A 1 -23.20 -10.08 -9.24
N LYS A 2 -23.85 -11.01 -8.50
CA LYS A 2 -23.96 -11.02 -7.01
C LYS A 2 -22.61 -10.78 -6.30
N LYS A 3 -22.35 -9.62 -5.66
CA LYS A 3 -22.67 -9.21 -4.26
C LYS A 3 -22.34 -10.29 -3.21
N GLY A 4 -21.60 -10.03 -2.12
CA GLY A 4 -20.90 -8.81 -1.68
C GLY A 4 -20.33 -8.94 -0.24
N MET A 5 -19.29 -8.17 0.08
CA MET A 5 -18.56 -8.13 1.38
C MET A 5 -19.37 -7.55 2.57
N ARG A 6 -19.06 -7.96 3.82
CA ARG A 6 -18.78 -7.07 5.00
C ARG A 6 -18.40 -7.80 6.30
N PHE A 7 -17.82 -7.04 7.24
CA PHE A 7 -17.11 -7.41 8.48
C PHE A 7 -17.96 -7.22 9.77
N VAL A 8 -17.66 -7.99 10.86
CA VAL A 8 -17.40 -7.63 12.29
C VAL A 8 -18.42 -6.67 13.00
N ALA A 9 -18.95 -6.84 14.25
CA ALA A 9 -18.35 -7.25 15.55
C ALA A 9 -19.36 -7.57 16.72
N THR A 10 -18.81 -7.98 17.89
CA THR A 10 -19.27 -7.71 19.30
C THR A 10 -20.23 -8.65 20.08
N MET A 11 -19.64 -9.66 20.76
CA MET A 11 -19.52 -9.88 22.24
C MET A 11 -20.70 -9.65 23.23
N PHE A 12 -20.97 -10.63 24.15
CA PHE A 12 -20.96 -10.53 25.64
C PHE A 12 -21.33 -11.87 26.36
N ILE A 13 -20.39 -12.39 27.19
CA ILE A 13 -20.47 -12.98 28.59
C ILE A 13 -21.45 -14.14 28.98
N ILE A 14 -21.32 -14.95 30.08
CA ILE A 14 -20.32 -15.89 30.75
C ILE A 14 -21.19 -16.93 31.59
N VAL A 15 -20.60 -17.99 32.19
CA VAL A 15 -21.04 -18.82 33.37
C VAL A 15 -21.79 -20.13 33.02
N SER A 16 -21.23 -21.36 33.07
CA SER A 16 -20.58 -22.19 34.14
C SER A 16 -21.55 -22.98 35.05
N PHE A 17 -21.52 -24.33 35.00
CA PHE A 17 -20.94 -25.21 36.05
C PHE A 17 -21.12 -26.72 35.75
N ALA A 18 -20.36 -27.58 36.46
CA ALA A 18 -20.48 -29.05 36.49
C ALA A 18 -21.74 -29.50 37.31
N ILE A 19 -22.00 -30.74 37.76
CA ILE A 19 -21.19 -31.72 38.52
C ILE A 19 -21.89 -33.12 38.42
N ILE A 20 -21.18 -34.19 38.83
CA ILE A 20 -21.66 -35.48 39.40
C ILE A 20 -21.57 -36.72 38.49
N ALA A 21 -20.79 -37.69 38.98
CA ALA A 21 -20.79 -39.13 38.66
C ALA A 21 -20.96 -39.90 40.01
N PRO A 22 -20.93 -41.24 40.05
CA PRO A 22 -21.61 -42.27 39.23
C PRO A 22 -22.48 -43.19 40.13
N LEU A 23 -23.15 -44.25 39.60
CA LEU A 23 -23.28 -45.52 40.35
C LEU A 23 -23.68 -46.74 39.48
N HIS A 24 -22.82 -47.77 39.54
CA HIS A 24 -23.00 -49.23 39.33
C HIS A 24 -24.11 -49.82 38.40
N GLY A 25 -23.66 -50.70 37.49
CA GLY A 25 -24.48 -51.75 36.86
C GLY A 25 -23.60 -52.71 36.03
N SER A 26 -23.46 -53.97 36.45
CA SER A 26 -22.57 -54.96 35.81
C SER A 26 -23.16 -55.54 34.51
N GLY A 27 -22.32 -55.76 33.50
CA GLY A 27 -22.67 -56.39 32.23
C GLY A 27 -21.41 -56.85 31.47
N ILE A 28 -21.33 -58.14 31.16
CA ILE A 28 -20.09 -58.84 30.76
C ILE A 28 -20.09 -59.17 29.25
N LEU A 29 -18.87 -59.21 28.66
CA LEU A 29 -18.50 -59.75 27.33
C LEU A 29 -19.06 -59.03 26.08
N GLU A 30 -18.20 -58.27 25.39
CA GLU A 30 -17.78 -58.57 24.01
C GLU A 30 -16.59 -57.68 23.58
N ARG A 31 -15.42 -58.29 23.35
CA ARG A 31 -14.33 -57.71 22.54
C ARG A 31 -13.83 -58.79 21.59
N VAL A 32 -14.25 -58.70 20.32
CA VAL A 32 -13.71 -59.54 19.24
C VAL A 32 -12.76 -58.69 18.40
N PHE A 33 -11.48 -59.00 18.55
CA PHE A 33 -10.35 -58.71 17.65
C PHE A 33 -10.52 -57.66 16.55
N GLN A 34 -9.90 -56.49 16.75
CA GLN A 34 -9.19 -55.83 15.64
C GLN A 34 -7.81 -56.50 15.46
N PRO A 35 -7.25 -56.55 14.23
CA PRO A 35 -5.99 -57.23 13.99
C PRO A 35 -4.82 -56.49 14.67
N VAL A 36 -4.07 -57.22 15.49
CA VAL A 36 -2.88 -56.73 16.19
C VAL A 36 -1.83 -56.31 15.17
N LYS A 37 -1.45 -55.03 15.20
CA LYS A 37 -0.24 -54.53 14.54
C LYS A 37 0.94 -55.14 15.29
N ALA A 38 1.82 -55.85 14.61
CA ALA A 38 2.98 -56.46 15.25
C ALA A 38 3.77 -55.41 16.05
N GLU A 39 4.00 -55.70 17.33
CA GLU A 39 4.84 -54.87 18.20
C GLU A 39 6.26 -54.84 17.64
N ALA A 40 6.93 -53.69 17.73
CA ALA A 40 8.31 -53.57 17.25
C ALA A 40 9.24 -54.41 18.14
N GLU A 41 10.27 -55.04 17.56
CA GLU A 41 11.15 -56.01 18.23
C GLU A 41 11.89 -55.47 19.48
N ASN A 42 11.85 -54.15 19.69
CA ASN A 42 12.46 -53.42 20.81
C ASN A 42 11.47 -53.04 21.94
N VAL A 43 10.20 -53.46 21.86
CA VAL A 43 9.15 -53.20 22.88
C VAL A 43 8.82 -54.50 23.61
N ALA A 44 8.65 -54.44 24.93
CA ALA A 44 8.20 -55.56 25.75
C ALA A 44 6.97 -55.20 26.59
N ASN A 45 5.85 -55.83 26.30
CA ASN A 45 4.63 -55.74 27.10
C ASN A 45 4.65 -56.83 28.20
N VAL A 46 4.63 -56.44 29.48
CA VAL A 46 4.85 -57.36 30.61
C VAL A 46 3.70 -57.33 31.62
N THR A 47 3.28 -58.51 32.09
CA THR A 47 2.17 -58.71 33.04
C THR A 47 2.61 -59.34 34.37
N THR A 48 3.84 -59.87 34.42
CA THR A 48 4.41 -60.58 35.57
C THR A 48 5.84 -60.11 35.88
N TYR A 49 6.33 -60.37 37.09
CA TYR A 49 7.71 -60.00 37.45
C TYR A 49 8.75 -60.80 36.64
N GLN A 50 8.44 -62.04 36.22
CA GLN A 50 9.34 -62.85 35.39
C GLN A 50 9.49 -62.28 33.97
N GLU A 51 8.40 -61.77 33.39
CA GLU A 51 8.45 -61.07 32.10
C GLU A 51 9.22 -59.75 32.22
N LEU A 52 9.03 -59.00 33.31
CA LEU A 52 9.80 -57.79 33.60
C LEU A 52 11.31 -58.09 33.76
N GLU A 53 11.68 -59.12 34.54
CA GLU A 53 13.08 -59.57 34.66
C GLU A 53 13.69 -59.96 33.30
N THR A 54 12.92 -60.68 32.47
CA THR A 54 13.35 -61.10 31.12
C THR A 54 13.56 -59.90 30.20
N ALA A 55 12.62 -58.94 30.20
CA ALA A 55 12.72 -57.71 29.44
C ALA A 55 13.89 -56.82 29.91
N MET A 56 14.09 -56.70 31.23
CA MET A 56 15.21 -55.96 31.83
C MET A 56 16.56 -56.58 31.47
N GLY A 57 16.65 -57.91 31.39
CA GLY A 57 17.84 -58.64 30.94
C GLY A 57 18.14 -58.58 29.44
N ASN A 58 17.19 -58.16 28.59
CA ASN A 58 17.38 -58.12 27.13
C ASN A 58 17.89 -56.75 26.65
N GLN A 59 19.09 -56.71 26.06
CA GLN A 59 19.71 -55.46 25.58
C GLN A 59 18.96 -54.80 24.40
N ALA A 60 18.20 -55.56 23.61
CA ALA A 60 17.46 -55.03 22.46
C ALA A 60 16.19 -54.26 22.86
N ILE A 61 15.67 -54.46 24.07
CA ILE A 61 14.44 -53.83 24.54
C ILE A 61 14.72 -52.40 25.02
N THR A 62 14.18 -51.42 24.31
CA THR A 62 14.27 -49.98 24.65
C THR A 62 12.99 -49.43 25.27
N GLU A 63 11.89 -50.17 25.21
CA GLU A 63 10.62 -49.80 25.83
C GLU A 63 10.00 -51.00 26.56
N ILE A 64 9.56 -50.80 27.80
CA ILE A 64 8.79 -51.78 28.57
C ILE A 64 7.47 -51.14 28.95
N ASN A 65 6.36 -51.79 28.61
CA ASN A 65 5.03 -51.40 29.09
C ASN A 65 4.56 -52.39 30.15
N ILE A 66 4.28 -51.90 31.34
CA ILE A 66 3.60 -52.65 32.39
C ILE A 66 2.12 -52.72 32.01
N MET A 67 1.57 -53.94 31.95
CA MET A 67 0.21 -54.21 31.45
C MET A 67 -0.73 -54.78 32.53
N ASN A 68 -0.22 -54.98 33.74
CA ASN A 68 -0.93 -55.42 34.93
C ASN A 68 -0.16 -54.99 36.19
N ASP A 69 -0.78 -54.98 37.36
CA ASP A 69 -0.05 -54.76 38.62
C ASP A 69 0.91 -55.94 38.90
N ILE A 70 2.15 -55.64 39.29
CA ILE A 70 3.23 -56.64 39.46
C ILE A 70 3.76 -56.62 40.90
N GLU A 71 3.79 -57.79 41.56
CA GLU A 71 4.58 -58.00 42.78
C GLU A 71 5.66 -59.08 42.58
N PHE A 72 6.84 -58.85 43.14
CA PHE A 72 7.95 -59.81 43.13
C PHE A 72 7.75 -60.90 44.20
N THR A 73 6.86 -61.85 43.92
CA THR A 73 6.44 -62.92 44.85
C THR A 73 7.54 -63.91 45.21
N ASN A 74 8.65 -63.94 44.48
CA ASN A 74 9.86 -64.66 44.86
C ASN A 74 10.52 -64.12 46.15
N TYR A 75 10.19 -62.90 46.59
CA TYR A 75 10.66 -62.32 47.85
C TYR A 75 9.57 -62.33 48.91
N THR A 76 9.61 -63.37 49.76
CA THR A 76 8.63 -63.60 50.85
C THR A 76 9.04 -63.02 52.20
N SER A 77 10.31 -62.66 52.40
CA SER A 77 10.83 -62.21 53.71
C SER A 77 10.50 -60.73 53.98
N THR A 78 9.79 -60.47 55.07
CA THR A 78 9.36 -59.12 55.52
C THR A 78 10.46 -58.30 56.19
N ALA A 79 11.62 -58.88 56.50
CA ALA A 79 12.78 -58.11 56.98
C ALA A 79 13.33 -57.19 55.88
N ALA A 80 14.13 -56.18 56.25
CA ALA A 80 14.85 -55.35 55.29
C ALA A 80 15.90 -56.17 54.49
N GLY A 81 16.23 -55.71 53.29
CA GLY A 81 17.31 -56.29 52.49
C GLY A 81 17.25 -55.94 51.01
N GLU A 82 18.30 -56.31 50.29
CA GLU A 82 18.46 -56.06 48.86
C GLU A 82 18.72 -57.35 48.06
N ALA A 83 18.40 -57.31 46.76
CA ALA A 83 18.69 -58.34 45.79
C ALA A 83 18.98 -57.66 44.43
N ASN A 84 20.23 -57.22 44.27
CA ASN A 84 20.65 -56.46 43.09
C ASN A 84 20.98 -57.40 41.92
N VAL A 85 20.56 -57.04 40.70
CA VAL A 85 20.91 -57.73 39.45
C VAL A 85 21.45 -56.73 38.43
N THR A 86 22.57 -57.05 37.80
CA THR A 86 23.16 -56.22 36.74
C THR A 86 22.41 -56.42 35.43
N VAL A 87 22.00 -55.33 34.78
CA VAL A 87 21.28 -55.34 33.50
C VAL A 87 22.13 -54.72 32.37
N PRO A 88 21.90 -55.09 31.09
CA PRO A 88 22.64 -54.52 29.97
C PRO A 88 22.46 -53.01 29.84
N VAL A 89 23.59 -52.32 29.58
CA VAL A 89 23.65 -50.87 29.38
C VAL A 89 22.89 -50.46 28.13
N ARG A 90 21.86 -49.62 28.30
CA ARG A 90 21.05 -49.04 27.22
C ARG A 90 20.22 -47.86 27.73
N SER A 91 19.74 -47.03 26.80
CA SER A 91 18.61 -46.14 27.08
C SER A 91 17.32 -46.95 27.09
N ILE A 92 16.42 -46.69 28.04
CA ILE A 92 15.16 -47.43 28.18
C ILE A 92 14.05 -46.57 28.80
N THR A 93 12.83 -46.70 28.26
CA THR A 93 11.62 -46.17 28.89
C THR A 93 10.81 -47.32 29.48
N ILE A 94 10.44 -47.21 30.75
CA ILE A 94 9.51 -48.14 31.41
C ILE A 94 8.25 -47.37 31.73
N ASN A 95 7.20 -47.66 30.98
CA ASN A 95 5.89 -47.07 31.09
C ASN A 95 4.97 -47.96 31.94
N GLY A 96 4.53 -47.43 33.07
CA GLY A 96 3.72 -48.13 34.04
C GLY A 96 2.25 -48.26 33.69
N ASN A 97 1.72 -47.46 32.74
CA ASN A 97 0.30 -47.40 32.41
C ASN A 97 -0.65 -47.22 33.62
N ASN A 98 -0.15 -46.58 34.68
CA ASN A 98 -0.78 -46.38 35.99
C ASN A 98 -0.88 -47.62 36.90
N HIS A 99 -0.17 -48.71 36.56
CA HIS A 99 -0.08 -49.90 37.39
C HIS A 99 0.81 -49.73 38.63
N HIS A 100 0.59 -50.62 39.59
CA HIS A 100 1.38 -50.77 40.80
C HIS A 100 2.50 -51.80 40.58
N VAL A 101 3.71 -51.51 41.08
CA VAL A 101 4.86 -52.44 41.06
C VAL A 101 5.52 -52.50 42.44
N ASP A 102 5.40 -53.63 43.13
CA ASP A 102 6.12 -53.89 44.39
C ASP A 102 7.36 -54.75 44.12
N PHE A 103 8.50 -54.06 44.02
CA PHE A 103 9.81 -54.65 43.75
C PHE A 103 10.34 -55.48 44.91
N ARG A 104 9.75 -55.37 46.12
CA ARG A 104 10.26 -55.96 47.36
C ARG A 104 11.75 -55.63 47.48
N ARG A 105 12.64 -56.63 47.46
CA ARG A 105 14.10 -56.42 47.57
C ARG A 105 14.82 -56.22 46.23
N ARG A 106 14.15 -56.39 45.09
CA ARG A 106 14.80 -56.31 43.76
C ARG A 106 15.36 -54.90 43.52
N GLY A 107 16.60 -54.85 43.03
CA GLY A 107 17.21 -53.65 42.46
C GLY A 107 17.84 -53.97 41.10
N TYR A 108 17.61 -53.12 40.11
CA TYR A 108 18.20 -53.20 38.78
C TYR A 108 19.41 -52.26 38.67
N LEU A 109 20.58 -52.83 38.38
CA LEU A 109 21.85 -52.13 38.40
C LEU A 109 22.40 -51.95 36.97
N MET A 110 22.55 -50.71 36.52
CA MET A 110 23.10 -50.40 35.19
C MET A 110 24.38 -49.57 35.28
N ASN A 111 25.51 -50.17 34.86
CA ASN A 111 26.82 -49.53 34.85
C ASN A 111 27.13 -48.92 33.47
N PHE A 112 26.84 -47.63 33.26
CA PHE A 112 27.02 -47.02 31.95
C PHE A 112 28.49 -46.70 31.60
N ALA A 113 29.41 -46.78 32.55
CA ALA A 113 30.81 -46.36 32.40
C ALA A 113 30.89 -44.94 31.78
N SER A 114 31.48 -44.78 30.60
CA SER A 114 31.53 -43.51 29.84
C SER A 114 30.45 -43.37 28.76
N THR A 115 29.50 -44.30 28.67
CA THR A 115 28.44 -44.32 27.66
C THR A 115 27.26 -43.45 28.09
N LYS A 116 26.85 -42.49 27.27
CA LYS A 116 25.64 -41.71 27.54
C LYS A 116 24.38 -42.57 27.35
N ILE A 117 23.57 -42.66 28.40
CA ILE A 117 22.25 -43.33 28.39
C ILE A 117 21.17 -42.45 29.01
N ASN A 118 19.91 -42.69 28.63
CA ASN A 118 18.76 -42.05 29.25
C ASN A 118 17.77 -43.12 29.72
N ILE A 119 17.41 -43.10 31.00
CA ILE A 119 16.37 -43.98 31.55
C ILE A 119 15.16 -43.12 31.94
N THR A 120 13.97 -43.59 31.59
CA THR A 120 12.71 -42.96 32.00
C THR A 120 11.83 -43.99 32.71
N LEU A 121 11.42 -43.71 33.94
CA LEU A 121 10.29 -44.38 34.58
C LEU A 121 9.10 -43.44 34.52
N GLN A 122 7.96 -43.93 34.05
CA GLN A 122 6.76 -43.08 33.95
C GLN A 122 5.47 -43.80 34.35
N ASN A 123 4.52 -43.03 34.91
CA ASN A 123 3.13 -43.44 35.15
C ASN A 123 2.99 -44.74 35.97
N MET A 124 3.61 -44.84 37.14
CA MET A 124 3.50 -46.03 38.02
C MET A 124 3.52 -45.68 39.50
N LYS A 125 2.90 -46.56 40.29
CA LYS A 125 3.12 -46.63 41.74
C LYS A 125 4.14 -47.71 42.03
N MET A 126 5.11 -47.41 42.88
CA MET A 126 6.28 -48.25 43.13
C MET A 126 6.48 -48.48 44.62
N TYR A 127 6.87 -49.69 45.00
CA TYR A 127 7.19 -50.04 46.38
C TYR A 127 8.50 -50.82 46.45
N GLY A 128 9.30 -50.64 47.50
CA GLY A 128 10.62 -51.27 47.57
C GLY A 128 11.32 -51.22 48.94
N GLN A 129 11.98 -52.33 49.27
CA GLN A 129 12.84 -52.51 50.44
C GLN A 129 14.34 -52.29 50.10
N ASN A 130 14.68 -52.26 48.81
CA ASN A 130 16.07 -52.28 48.33
C ASN A 130 16.86 -51.06 48.82
N TYR A 131 18.04 -51.30 49.39
CA TYR A 131 18.89 -50.26 49.96
C TYR A 131 19.29 -49.15 48.97
N TRP A 132 19.52 -49.45 47.68
CA TRP A 132 19.90 -48.44 46.68
C TRP A 132 18.73 -47.97 45.80
N GLY A 133 17.51 -48.40 46.14
CA GLY A 133 16.30 -48.23 45.36
C GLY A 133 16.09 -49.29 44.26
N PRO A 134 14.88 -49.36 43.66
CA PRO A 134 14.56 -50.39 42.65
C PRO A 134 15.38 -50.29 41.37
N PHE A 135 15.94 -49.11 41.07
CA PHE A 135 16.79 -48.85 39.92
C PHE A 135 18.00 -48.02 40.37
N ARG A 136 19.21 -48.46 40.00
CA ARG A 136 20.46 -47.77 40.27
C ARG A 136 21.30 -47.65 39.01
N ILE A 137 21.64 -46.42 38.66
CA ILE A 137 22.44 -46.07 37.48
C ILE A 137 23.75 -45.44 37.94
N TYR A 138 24.88 -45.97 37.49
CA TYR A 138 26.20 -45.51 37.90
C TYR A 138 27.21 -45.62 36.76
N GLY A 139 28.29 -44.84 36.84
CA GLY A 139 29.26 -44.72 35.76
C GLY A 139 30.21 -43.54 35.98
N THR A 140 30.56 -42.83 34.92
CA THR A 140 31.39 -41.63 34.96
C THR A 140 30.52 -40.37 35.04
N ALA A 141 30.74 -39.52 36.03
CA ALA A 141 30.01 -38.26 36.17
C ALA A 141 30.32 -37.29 35.00
N GLY A 142 29.37 -36.43 34.64
CA GLY A 142 29.54 -35.44 33.57
C GLY A 142 29.38 -35.98 32.14
N VAL A 143 29.08 -37.27 31.97
CA VAL A 143 28.72 -37.87 30.66
C VAL A 143 27.35 -37.35 30.15
N GLY A 144 26.54 -36.77 31.04
CA GLY A 144 25.20 -36.29 30.72
C GLY A 144 24.19 -37.42 30.49
N SER A 145 24.40 -38.56 31.15
CA SER A 145 23.40 -39.64 31.28
C SER A 145 22.29 -39.19 32.22
N THR A 146 21.04 -39.45 31.86
CA THR A 146 19.86 -38.93 32.58
C THR A 146 19.00 -40.04 33.17
N PHE A 147 18.38 -39.74 34.31
CA PHE A 147 17.36 -40.59 34.93
C PHE A 147 16.09 -39.78 35.19
N THR A 148 15.07 -40.00 34.37
CA THR A 148 13.79 -39.30 34.43
C THR A 148 12.77 -40.07 35.26
N PHE A 149 12.10 -39.38 36.20
CA PHE A 149 10.88 -39.83 36.87
C PHE A 149 9.72 -38.93 36.41
N ASP A 150 8.68 -39.52 35.81
CA ASP A 150 7.51 -38.79 35.26
C ASP A 150 6.19 -39.40 35.76
N ASN A 151 5.45 -38.72 36.63
CA ASN A 151 4.23 -39.26 37.25
C ASN A 151 4.50 -40.57 38.05
N ILE A 152 5.39 -40.50 39.03
CA ILE A 152 5.82 -41.63 39.88
C ILE A 152 5.38 -41.43 41.32
N GLU A 153 4.78 -42.45 41.93
CA GLU A 153 4.53 -42.49 43.38
C GLU A 153 5.34 -43.64 43.99
N TYR A 154 6.34 -43.35 44.82
CA TYR A 154 7.18 -44.34 45.47
C TYR A 154 7.04 -44.32 47.00
N THR A 155 6.94 -45.50 47.60
CA THR A 155 7.00 -45.70 49.06
C THR A 155 7.93 -46.86 49.37
N GLY A 156 9.04 -46.59 50.06
CA GLY A 156 10.07 -47.60 50.29
C GLY A 156 11.30 -47.08 51.03
N ALA A 157 12.46 -47.69 50.78
CA ALA A 157 13.76 -47.26 51.31
C ALA A 157 14.21 -45.91 50.71
N GLN A 158 15.10 -45.92 49.71
CA GLN A 158 15.34 -44.78 48.82
C GLN A 158 14.79 -45.08 47.43
N LEU A 159 14.50 -44.04 46.63
CA LEU A 159 14.05 -44.21 45.25
C LEU A 159 15.23 -44.54 44.32
N THR A 160 16.38 -43.86 44.49
CA THR A 160 17.63 -44.22 43.82
C THR A 160 18.89 -43.63 44.44
N ALA A 161 19.97 -44.42 44.44
CA ALA A 161 21.35 -43.99 44.69
C ALA A 161 22.18 -43.89 43.38
N SER A 162 21.75 -43.02 42.46
CA SER A 162 22.32 -42.87 41.11
C SER A 162 23.29 -41.70 41.01
N TYR A 163 24.44 -41.81 41.67
CA TYR A 163 25.38 -40.70 41.89
C TYR A 163 25.84 -39.99 40.63
N GLN A 164 26.15 -40.70 39.55
CA GLN A 164 26.77 -40.11 38.35
C GLN A 164 25.78 -39.78 37.22
N ALA A 165 24.48 -39.93 37.45
CA ALA A 165 23.43 -39.53 36.52
C ALA A 165 22.78 -38.20 36.97
N ASP A 166 22.30 -37.45 36.00
CA ASP A 166 21.48 -36.25 36.24
C ASP A 166 20.00 -36.67 36.34
N VAL A 167 19.34 -36.40 37.47
CA VAL A 167 17.92 -36.73 37.65
C VAL A 167 17.02 -35.64 37.07
N ILE A 168 15.97 -36.06 36.37
CA ILE A 168 14.95 -35.19 35.81
C ILE A 168 13.60 -35.57 36.43
N VAL A 169 12.90 -34.61 37.02
CA VAL A 169 11.55 -34.79 37.57
C VAL A 169 10.53 -34.12 36.65
N LYS A 170 9.51 -34.88 36.26
CA LYS A 170 8.42 -34.46 35.37
C LYS A 170 7.06 -34.83 35.97
N GLY A 171 6.02 -34.13 35.52
CA GLY A 171 4.66 -34.41 35.95
C GLY A 171 4.49 -34.27 37.46
N THR A 172 3.85 -35.24 38.10
CA THR A 172 3.71 -35.28 39.57
C THR A 172 4.46 -36.47 40.18
N VAL A 173 5.55 -36.21 40.90
CA VAL A 173 6.32 -37.25 41.61
C VAL A 173 6.09 -37.15 43.12
N LYS A 174 5.83 -38.29 43.76
CA LYS A 174 5.72 -38.42 45.22
C LYS A 174 6.69 -39.49 45.69
N ASN A 175 7.50 -39.19 46.70
CA ASN A 175 8.55 -40.07 47.17
C ASN A 175 8.57 -40.09 48.71
N ALA A 176 8.21 -41.23 49.29
CA ALA A 176 8.16 -41.44 50.74
C ALA A 176 9.20 -42.48 51.16
N SER A 177 10.29 -42.00 51.77
CA SER A 177 11.34 -42.84 52.37
C SER A 177 10.95 -43.20 53.79
N VAL A 178 10.48 -44.44 53.93
CA VAL A 178 9.89 -45.01 55.14
C VAL A 178 10.74 -46.16 55.66
N ASN A 179 10.66 -46.42 56.95
CA ASN A 179 11.32 -47.55 57.60
C ASN A 179 10.55 -48.86 57.37
N SER A 180 9.27 -48.78 56.99
CA SER A 180 8.47 -49.93 56.52
C SER A 180 7.28 -49.45 55.67
N TYR A 181 6.80 -50.31 54.77
CA TYR A 181 5.57 -50.05 54.00
C TYR A 181 4.61 -51.25 54.06
N VAL A 182 3.32 -51.00 53.90
CA VAL A 182 2.31 -52.05 53.71
C VAL A 182 2.19 -52.30 52.21
N SER A 183 2.43 -53.53 51.76
CA SER A 183 2.28 -53.89 50.35
C SER A 183 0.80 -53.87 49.95
N PRO A 184 0.40 -53.18 48.85
CA PRO A 184 -0.99 -53.13 48.42
C PRO A 184 -1.51 -54.47 47.88
N PHE A 185 -0.61 -55.42 47.57
CA PHE A 185 -0.95 -56.71 46.97
C PHE A 185 -1.43 -57.75 47.99
N ASN A 186 -0.86 -57.74 49.20
CA ASN A 186 -1.11 -58.76 50.22
C ASN A 186 -1.37 -58.20 51.63
N ASN A 187 -1.35 -56.87 51.79
CA ASN A 187 -1.56 -56.16 53.05
C ASN A 187 -0.58 -56.56 54.19
N ILE A 188 0.61 -57.05 53.83
CA ILE A 188 1.71 -57.37 54.76
C ILE A 188 2.66 -56.18 54.86
N THR A 189 3.15 -55.90 56.07
CA THR A 189 4.20 -54.92 56.31
C THR A 189 5.57 -55.48 55.93
N TYR A 190 6.27 -54.78 55.02
CA TYR A 190 7.64 -55.04 54.62
C TYR A 190 8.55 -53.96 55.22
N ASN A 191 9.56 -54.37 55.98
CA ASN A 191 10.55 -53.45 56.52
C ASN A 191 11.50 -53.01 55.40
N ALA A 192 11.76 -51.72 55.30
CA ALA A 192 12.81 -51.15 54.47
C ALA A 192 14.09 -50.99 55.31
N LEU A 193 15.24 -50.66 54.68
CA LEU A 193 16.38 -50.23 55.48
C LEU A 193 16.06 -48.86 56.10
N THR A 194 16.40 -48.67 57.37
CA THR A 194 15.96 -47.49 58.11
C THR A 194 16.72 -46.22 57.75
N ASN A 195 16.06 -45.07 57.85
CA ASN A 195 16.64 -43.73 57.81
C ASN A 195 17.37 -43.41 56.48
N GLN A 196 16.72 -43.78 55.37
CA GLN A 196 17.19 -43.61 54.00
C GLN A 196 16.82 -42.27 53.39
N ALA A 197 17.69 -41.75 52.52
CA ALA A 197 17.37 -40.57 51.73
C ALA A 197 16.28 -40.85 50.68
N ASN A 198 15.63 -39.81 50.18
CA ASN A 198 14.69 -39.93 49.04
C ASN A 198 15.46 -40.17 47.74
N LEU A 199 16.51 -39.37 47.51
CA LEU A 199 17.36 -39.38 46.31
C LEU A 199 18.82 -39.04 46.69
N GLU A 200 19.77 -39.91 46.32
CA GLU A 200 21.21 -39.63 46.39
C GLU A 200 21.81 -39.53 44.97
N VAL A 201 22.11 -38.33 44.49
CA VAL A 201 22.45 -38.07 43.07
C VAL A 201 23.50 -36.95 42.92
N THR A 202 24.00 -36.66 41.71
CA THR A 202 24.81 -35.44 41.49
C THR A 202 23.89 -34.24 41.26
N ASN A 203 23.19 -34.16 40.13
CA ASN A 203 22.30 -33.05 39.81
C ASN A 203 20.83 -33.49 39.77
N ILE A 204 19.93 -32.53 40.00
CA ILE A 204 18.49 -32.71 39.82
C ILE A 204 17.85 -31.49 39.16
N THR A 205 16.99 -31.74 38.17
CA THR A 205 16.16 -30.72 37.51
C THR A 205 14.69 -31.06 37.70
N PHE A 206 13.96 -30.17 38.38
CA PHE A 206 12.50 -30.19 38.44
C PHE A 206 11.96 -29.38 37.27
N THR A 207 11.43 -30.07 36.27
CA THR A 207 11.06 -29.44 34.99
C THR A 207 9.85 -28.51 35.11
N LYS A 208 9.70 -27.60 34.16
CA LYS A 208 8.64 -26.57 34.12
C LYS A 208 7.25 -27.13 34.48
N GLY A 209 6.66 -26.59 35.54
CA GLY A 209 5.34 -26.99 36.04
C GLY A 209 5.25 -28.38 36.70
N SER A 210 6.38 -29.07 36.93
CA SER A 210 6.41 -30.34 37.67
C SER A 210 6.08 -30.13 39.16
N ASN A 211 5.58 -31.18 39.80
CA ASN A 211 5.24 -31.18 41.23
C ASN A 211 6.00 -32.33 41.90
N TYR A 212 6.74 -32.06 42.96
CA TYR A 212 7.46 -33.07 43.75
C TYR A 212 7.09 -32.99 45.23
N THR A 213 6.59 -34.09 45.80
CA THR A 213 6.42 -34.24 47.24
C THR A 213 7.43 -35.25 47.76
N GLY A 214 8.32 -34.84 48.66
CA GLY A 214 9.38 -35.69 49.21
C GLY A 214 9.37 -35.74 50.72
N THR A 215 9.24 -36.93 51.30
CA THR A 215 9.25 -37.13 52.75
C THR A 215 10.20 -38.24 53.17
N THR A 216 10.85 -38.07 54.32
CA THR A 216 11.69 -39.08 54.97
C THR A 216 11.25 -39.26 56.42
N GLU A 217 11.45 -40.45 57.00
CA GLU A 217 11.24 -40.63 58.45
C GLU A 217 12.37 -40.04 59.31
N ASN A 218 13.64 -40.14 58.87
CA ASN A 218 14.80 -39.64 59.61
C ASN A 218 16.04 -39.38 58.73
N ALA A 219 15.89 -38.73 57.57
CA ALA A 219 16.99 -38.54 56.60
C ALA A 219 16.88 -37.23 55.80
N THR A 220 17.91 -36.89 55.03
CA THR A 220 17.83 -35.87 53.98
C THR A 220 16.88 -36.32 52.87
N VAL A 221 16.04 -35.41 52.36
CA VAL A 221 15.18 -35.70 51.20
C VAL A 221 16.04 -35.69 49.91
N LEU A 222 16.76 -34.60 49.66
CA LEU A 222 17.61 -34.44 48.46
C LEU A 222 19.08 -34.35 48.85
N MET A 223 19.87 -35.41 48.61
CA MET A 223 21.32 -35.41 48.85
C MET A 223 22.08 -35.34 47.53
N LEU A 224 22.69 -34.19 47.26
CA LEU A 224 23.24 -33.81 45.97
C LEU A 224 24.77 -33.63 46.02
N GLY A 225 25.48 -34.17 45.03
CA GLY A 225 26.95 -34.14 44.95
C GLY A 225 27.64 -35.25 45.74
N THR A 226 26.91 -36.33 46.05
CA THR A 226 27.46 -37.55 46.65
C THR A 226 28.51 -38.15 45.70
N GLY A 227 29.75 -38.30 46.18
CA GLY A 227 30.89 -38.76 45.37
C GLY A 227 31.94 -37.70 45.00
N GLY A 228 31.81 -36.46 45.50
CA GLY A 228 32.85 -35.42 45.39
C GLY A 228 32.66 -34.42 44.25
N THR A 229 31.50 -34.43 43.59
CA THR A 229 31.08 -33.47 42.57
C THR A 229 30.31 -32.29 43.19
N LYS A 230 30.28 -31.14 42.51
CA LYS A 230 29.31 -30.08 42.82
C LYS A 230 27.94 -30.51 42.33
N GLY A 231 27.06 -30.89 43.25
CA GLY A 231 25.68 -31.26 42.93
C GLY A 231 24.75 -30.06 42.95
N ASN A 232 23.94 -29.91 41.91
CA ASN A 232 23.06 -28.74 41.71
C ASN A 232 21.58 -29.15 41.68
N ALA A 233 20.71 -28.27 42.18
CA ALA A 233 19.26 -28.35 42.04
C ALA A 233 18.76 -27.18 41.20
N ILE A 234 18.06 -27.49 40.11
CA ILE A 234 17.37 -26.51 39.26
C ILE A 234 15.87 -26.75 39.40
N ILE A 235 15.14 -25.71 39.80
CA ILE A 235 13.68 -25.70 39.88
C ILE A 235 13.19 -24.76 38.77
N GLU A 236 12.69 -25.32 37.67
CA GLU A 236 12.28 -24.57 36.48
C GLU A 236 10.96 -23.80 36.67
N GLU A 237 10.59 -22.97 35.69
CA GLU A 237 9.42 -22.08 35.74
C GLU A 237 8.15 -22.78 36.25
N GLY A 238 7.55 -22.26 37.32
CA GLY A 238 6.29 -22.78 37.89
C GLY A 238 6.34 -24.18 38.49
N ALA A 239 7.52 -24.82 38.62
CA ALA A 239 7.65 -26.09 39.32
C ALA A 239 7.43 -25.92 40.83
N LYS A 240 6.89 -26.96 41.48
CA LYS A 240 6.47 -26.94 42.89
C LYS A 240 7.06 -28.09 43.69
N LEU A 241 7.74 -27.79 44.80
CA LEU A 241 8.31 -28.79 45.70
C LEU A 241 7.69 -28.63 47.10
N ASP A 242 7.31 -29.74 47.71
CA ASP A 242 6.90 -29.83 49.12
C ASP A 242 7.73 -30.92 49.82
N LEU A 243 8.61 -30.52 50.73
CA LEU A 243 9.66 -31.37 51.29
C LEU A 243 9.59 -31.41 52.81
N MET A 244 9.59 -32.61 53.40
CA MET A 244 9.66 -32.79 54.85
C MET A 244 10.79 -33.76 55.20
N GLY A 245 11.88 -33.22 55.76
CA GLY A 245 12.98 -34.01 56.29
C GLY A 245 12.66 -34.50 57.70
N GLY A 246 12.53 -35.81 57.89
CA GLY A 246 12.10 -36.38 59.15
C GLY A 246 13.15 -36.42 60.26
N GLY A 247 12.65 -36.68 61.47
CA GLY A 247 13.44 -37.09 62.63
C GLY A 247 14.41 -36.04 63.17
N ASN A 248 15.53 -36.53 63.71
CA ASN A 248 16.58 -35.74 64.35
C ASN A 248 17.91 -36.15 63.75
N GLY A 249 18.67 -35.21 63.19
CA GLY A 249 19.79 -35.50 62.28
C GLY A 249 20.95 -36.38 62.78
N LEU A 250 20.92 -36.87 64.01
CA LEU A 250 22.00 -37.63 64.63
C LEU A 250 22.17 -39.07 64.08
N SER A 251 21.27 -39.59 63.23
CA SER A 251 21.23 -41.04 62.94
C SER A 251 20.65 -41.49 61.58
N GLY A 252 20.79 -40.70 60.51
CA GLY A 252 20.33 -41.10 59.15
C GLY A 252 21.22 -40.62 58.01
N GLU A 253 20.88 -41.02 56.79
CA GLU A 253 21.53 -40.53 55.55
C GLU A 253 21.25 -39.06 55.32
N GLY A 254 22.27 -38.34 54.81
CA GLY A 254 22.30 -36.88 54.78
C GLY A 254 22.00 -36.31 56.17
N GLN A 255 23.06 -36.20 56.97
CA GLN A 255 22.89 -36.24 58.41
C GLN A 255 22.05 -35.04 58.93
N TRP A 256 22.16 -33.84 58.36
CA TRP A 256 21.78 -32.63 59.11
C TRP A 256 20.63 -31.78 58.56
N THR A 257 20.23 -31.93 57.30
CA THR A 257 19.24 -31.04 56.65
C THR A 257 18.18 -31.78 55.83
N THR A 258 17.15 -31.08 55.34
CA THR A 258 16.16 -31.62 54.38
C THR A 258 16.74 -31.66 52.96
N ILE A 259 17.56 -30.67 52.60
CA ILE A 259 18.33 -30.61 51.36
C ILE A 259 19.81 -30.43 51.71
N GLN A 260 20.67 -31.28 51.17
CA GLN A 260 22.13 -31.19 51.31
C GLN A 260 22.75 -31.14 49.92
N LEU A 261 23.49 -30.07 49.59
CA LEU A 261 24.17 -29.94 48.31
C LEU A 261 25.54 -29.25 48.40
N ASN A 262 26.43 -29.59 47.48
CA ASN A 262 27.78 -29.00 47.33
C ASN A 262 27.91 -28.08 46.10
N GLY A 263 26.78 -27.68 45.50
CA GLY A 263 26.69 -26.80 44.34
C GLY A 263 25.51 -25.83 44.48
N ASN A 264 24.88 -25.47 43.38
CA ASN A 264 23.86 -24.42 43.36
C ASN A 264 22.44 -24.94 43.60
N PHE A 265 21.61 -24.11 44.25
CA PHE A 265 20.17 -24.26 44.36
C PHE A 265 19.50 -23.06 43.69
N GLU A 266 18.87 -23.29 42.53
CA GLU A 266 18.39 -22.23 41.65
C GLU A 266 16.89 -22.38 41.38
N MET A 267 16.11 -21.40 41.83
CA MET A 267 14.66 -21.33 41.64
C MET A 267 14.30 -20.30 40.57
N GLN A 268 13.80 -20.77 39.44
CA GLN A 268 13.37 -19.96 38.31
C GLN A 268 11.95 -19.41 38.49
N LYS A 269 11.53 -18.57 37.54
CA LYS A 269 10.27 -17.83 37.52
C LYS A 269 9.03 -18.54 38.07
N ASN A 270 8.34 -17.89 39.00
CA ASN A 270 7.10 -18.38 39.62
C ASN A 270 7.20 -19.80 40.23
N SER A 271 8.39 -20.35 40.46
CA SER A 271 8.53 -21.65 41.14
C SER A 271 8.28 -21.53 42.64
N GLU A 272 7.81 -22.61 43.27
CA GLU A 272 7.47 -22.65 44.68
C GLU A 272 8.20 -23.81 45.36
N VAL A 273 8.92 -23.54 46.45
CA VAL A 273 9.56 -24.57 47.27
C VAL A 273 9.12 -24.36 48.71
N HIS A 274 8.43 -25.36 49.25
CA HIS A 274 8.07 -25.46 50.64
C HIS A 274 8.94 -26.53 51.33
N ILE A 275 9.53 -26.18 52.46
CA ILE A 275 10.28 -27.09 53.32
C ILE A 275 9.69 -27.01 54.71
N SER A 276 9.41 -28.17 55.31
CA SER A 276 8.95 -28.28 56.69
C SER A 276 9.78 -29.28 57.49
N SER A 277 9.67 -29.23 58.82
CA SER A 277 10.22 -30.24 59.72
C SER A 277 9.16 -30.75 60.71
N PRO A 278 9.26 -32.01 61.17
CA PRO A 278 8.41 -32.51 62.25
C PRO A 278 8.60 -31.72 63.55
N GLN A 279 7.63 -31.84 64.47
CA GLN A 279 7.67 -31.15 65.76
C GLN A 279 8.96 -31.43 66.53
N ALA A 280 9.58 -30.36 67.07
CA ALA A 280 10.81 -30.38 67.84
C ALA A 280 12.02 -31.04 67.13
N SER A 281 12.05 -30.98 65.79
CA SER A 281 13.16 -31.51 64.99
C SER A 281 14.44 -30.67 65.13
N THR A 282 15.59 -31.34 65.06
CA THR A 282 16.92 -30.71 64.96
C THR A 282 17.50 -30.78 63.54
N ARG A 283 16.68 -31.02 62.52
CA ARG A 283 17.08 -31.05 61.11
C ARG A 283 16.92 -29.66 60.47
N GLY A 284 17.99 -29.15 59.87
CA GLY A 284 17.97 -27.88 59.13
C GLY A 284 17.23 -27.98 57.79
N GLY A 285 17.02 -26.86 57.11
CA GLY A 285 16.30 -26.83 55.83
C GLY A 285 17.23 -27.14 54.66
N ILE A 286 18.06 -26.17 54.27
CA ILE A 286 18.99 -26.24 53.14
C ILE A 286 20.42 -26.02 53.62
N GLN A 287 21.32 -26.94 53.28
CA GLN A 287 22.77 -26.78 53.41
C GLN A 287 23.41 -26.66 52.02
N LEU A 288 24.11 -25.56 51.75
CA LEU A 288 25.00 -25.39 50.61
C LEU A 288 26.47 -25.47 51.04
N GLY A 289 27.29 -26.15 50.25
CA GLY A 289 28.74 -26.20 50.40
C GLY A 289 29.45 -24.87 50.15
N ASN A 290 30.78 -24.91 50.10
CA ASN A 290 31.59 -23.77 49.66
C ASN A 290 31.39 -23.51 48.16
N ASP A 291 31.72 -22.29 47.71
CA ASP A 291 31.73 -21.92 46.28
C ASP A 291 30.39 -22.21 45.57
N SER A 292 29.27 -22.00 46.29
CA SER A 292 27.92 -22.42 45.91
C SER A 292 26.96 -21.23 45.84
N LYS A 293 25.84 -21.35 45.10
CA LYS A 293 24.81 -20.30 45.00
C LYS A 293 23.44 -20.79 45.47
N LEU A 294 22.79 -20.03 46.35
CA LEU A 294 21.35 -20.06 46.55
C LEU A 294 20.74 -18.87 45.80
N LEU A 295 19.86 -19.14 44.84
CA LEU A 295 19.22 -18.13 43.99
C LEU A 295 17.70 -18.35 43.96
N VAL A 296 16.95 -17.33 44.39
CA VAL A 296 15.49 -17.27 44.27
C VAL A 296 15.17 -16.05 43.41
N GLN A 297 14.69 -16.25 42.17
CA GLN A 297 14.51 -15.16 41.20
C GLN A 297 13.11 -15.14 40.56
N ASP A 298 12.80 -14.06 39.84
CA ASP A 298 11.63 -13.97 38.94
C ASP A 298 10.28 -14.30 39.61
N ASN A 299 10.00 -13.68 40.77
CA ASN A 299 8.81 -13.95 41.60
C ASN A 299 8.70 -15.38 42.17
N ALA A 300 9.77 -16.19 42.16
CA ALA A 300 9.78 -17.48 42.85
C ALA A 300 9.61 -17.31 44.38
N LYS A 301 9.13 -18.37 45.04
CA LYS A 301 8.81 -18.37 46.47
C LYS A 301 9.43 -19.56 47.19
N LEU A 302 10.37 -19.28 48.09
CA LEU A 302 10.95 -20.24 49.03
C LEU A 302 10.31 -20.04 50.42
N THR A 303 9.74 -21.09 51.02
CA THR A 303 9.13 -21.03 52.36
C THR A 303 9.65 -22.18 53.22
N LEU A 304 10.10 -21.86 54.43
CA LEU A 304 10.65 -22.79 55.40
C LEU A 304 9.86 -22.69 56.72
N ASP A 305 8.99 -23.66 56.98
CA ASP A 305 8.19 -23.77 58.21
C ASP A 305 8.85 -24.81 59.15
N MET A 306 9.76 -24.32 60.00
CA MET A 306 10.79 -25.12 60.67
C MET A 306 10.55 -25.21 62.17
N ASP A 307 10.11 -26.37 62.64
CA ASP A 307 9.78 -26.64 64.04
C ASP A 307 10.93 -27.36 64.77
N GLY A 308 11.54 -26.71 65.75
CA GLY A 308 12.47 -27.32 66.73
C GLY A 308 13.82 -26.63 66.94
N PRO A 309 14.63 -27.12 67.91
CA PRO A 309 15.76 -26.35 68.48
C PRO A 309 17.02 -26.37 67.60
N PHE A 310 17.11 -25.44 66.65
CA PHE A 310 18.23 -25.31 65.73
C PHE A 310 19.54 -24.82 66.38
N THR A 311 20.67 -25.18 65.76
CA THR A 311 22.04 -24.85 66.20
C THR A 311 22.93 -24.56 64.99
N ASP A 312 23.90 -23.66 65.16
CA ASP A 312 24.95 -23.39 64.15
C ASP A 312 25.93 -24.57 64.02
N ALA A 313 25.94 -25.50 64.97
CA ALA A 313 26.75 -26.72 64.88
C ALA A 313 26.16 -27.69 63.84
N TYR A 314 27.04 -28.37 63.11
CA TYR A 314 26.67 -29.38 62.12
C TYR A 314 25.73 -28.87 61.00
N ASN A 315 25.75 -27.56 60.70
CA ASN A 315 24.94 -26.93 59.65
C ASN A 315 23.41 -27.09 59.81
N LYS A 316 22.93 -27.28 61.05
CA LYS A 316 21.51 -27.48 61.40
C LYS A 316 20.66 -26.19 61.39
N ASN A 317 20.97 -25.26 60.50
CA ASN A 317 20.20 -24.03 60.31
C ASN A 317 19.06 -24.29 59.29
N PRO A 318 17.94 -23.57 59.35
CA PRO A 318 16.97 -23.49 58.25
C PRO A 318 17.64 -23.20 56.90
N ILE A 319 18.56 -22.23 56.82
CA ILE A 319 19.47 -22.09 55.69
C ILE A 319 20.92 -21.94 56.20
N ASN A 320 21.80 -22.80 55.72
CA ASN A 320 23.25 -22.71 55.92
C ASN A 320 23.95 -22.59 54.56
N VAL A 321 24.74 -21.54 54.39
CA VAL A 321 25.51 -21.27 53.17
C VAL A 321 27.00 -21.28 53.50
N GLY A 322 27.81 -22.00 52.72
CA GLY A 322 29.25 -22.12 52.92
C GLY A 322 30.08 -20.86 52.70
N THR A 323 31.39 -21.06 52.58
CA THR A 323 32.41 -20.02 52.32
C THR A 323 32.47 -19.68 50.84
N ASN A 324 32.76 -18.42 50.50
CA ASN A 324 32.86 -17.94 49.12
C ASN A 324 31.59 -18.23 48.28
N ALA A 325 30.43 -18.11 48.91
CA ALA A 325 29.15 -18.52 48.36
C ALA A 325 28.19 -17.33 48.23
N SER A 326 27.14 -17.46 47.40
CA SER A 326 26.16 -16.40 47.17
C SER A 326 24.77 -16.80 47.64
N PHE A 327 24.12 -15.89 48.37
CA PHE A 327 22.72 -15.94 48.77
C PHE A 327 22.02 -14.77 48.09
N GLU A 328 21.08 -15.04 47.21
CA GLU A 328 20.39 -14.01 46.42
C GLU A 328 18.89 -14.28 46.35
N VAL A 329 18.09 -13.36 46.91
CA VAL A 329 16.67 -13.23 46.59
C VAL A 329 16.58 -12.07 45.62
N ALA A 330 16.42 -12.36 44.33
CA ALA A 330 16.42 -11.36 43.26
C ALA A 330 15.08 -10.61 43.18
N ASP A 331 14.99 -9.68 42.23
CA ASP A 331 13.86 -8.75 42.10
C ASP A 331 12.50 -9.47 42.04
N GLY A 332 11.54 -8.99 42.83
CA GLY A 332 10.18 -9.54 42.98
C GLY A 332 10.07 -10.91 43.68
N ALA A 333 11.16 -11.63 43.90
CA ALA A 333 11.15 -12.96 44.52
C ALA A 333 10.86 -12.90 46.04
N SER A 334 10.54 -14.06 46.63
CA SER A 334 10.19 -14.15 48.05
C SER A 334 10.86 -15.32 48.78
N LEU A 335 11.32 -15.06 50.01
CA LEU A 335 11.87 -16.06 50.92
C LEU A 335 11.36 -15.80 52.34
N ILE A 336 10.69 -16.79 52.92
CA ILE A 336 10.06 -16.72 54.24
C ILE A 336 10.55 -17.88 55.10
N ILE A 337 11.02 -17.60 56.31
CA ILE A 337 11.38 -18.60 57.32
C ILE A 337 10.59 -18.34 58.60
N GLN A 338 9.73 -19.29 58.98
CA GLN A 338 9.04 -19.31 60.27
C GLN A 338 9.65 -20.42 61.12
N ALA A 339 10.26 -20.05 62.25
CA ALA A 339 10.92 -20.99 63.16
C ALA A 339 10.18 -21.04 64.50
N THR A 340 9.63 -22.21 64.82
CA THR A 340 8.81 -22.46 66.03
C THR A 340 9.49 -23.48 66.95
N ASN A 341 9.02 -23.58 68.20
CA ASN A 341 9.48 -24.54 69.22
C ASN A 341 11.01 -24.56 69.40
N GLN A 342 11.65 -23.39 69.27
CA GLN A 342 13.10 -23.24 69.28
C GLN A 342 13.74 -23.56 70.64
N GLY A 343 12.97 -23.45 71.73
CA GLY A 343 13.43 -23.75 73.08
C GLY A 343 14.76 -23.06 73.41
N THR A 344 15.72 -23.82 73.92
CA THR A 344 17.09 -23.34 74.23
C THR A 344 18.03 -23.28 73.02
N GLY A 345 17.55 -23.56 71.80
CA GLY A 345 18.33 -23.54 70.56
C GLY A 345 18.98 -22.18 70.28
N THR A 346 20.26 -22.20 69.93
CA THR A 346 21.10 -21.00 69.73
C THR A 346 21.39 -20.68 68.26
N GLY A 347 21.00 -21.56 67.33
CA GLY A 347 21.31 -21.42 65.92
C GLY A 347 20.55 -20.29 65.22
N ALA A 348 21.21 -19.71 64.22
CA ALA A 348 20.62 -18.74 63.31
C ALA A 348 19.59 -19.37 62.36
N LEU A 349 18.69 -18.56 61.82
CA LEU A 349 17.78 -18.99 60.75
C LEU A 349 18.51 -19.00 59.42
N VAL A 350 19.30 -17.94 59.15
CA VAL A 350 20.21 -17.88 58.00
C VAL A 350 21.64 -17.70 58.48
N TYR A 351 22.49 -18.66 58.12
CA TYR A 351 23.92 -18.68 58.39
C TYR A 351 24.69 -18.54 57.08
N THR A 352 25.70 -17.67 57.01
CA THR A 352 26.66 -17.63 55.90
C THR A 352 28.10 -17.78 56.37
N GLY A 353 28.91 -18.44 55.55
CA GLY A 353 30.37 -18.51 55.69
C GLY A 353 31.08 -17.18 55.39
N THR A 354 32.41 -17.26 55.40
CA THR A 354 33.32 -16.14 55.15
C THR A 354 33.39 -15.81 53.65
N SER A 355 33.60 -14.53 53.30
CA SER A 355 33.70 -14.03 51.92
C SER A 355 32.47 -14.33 51.04
N SER A 356 31.29 -14.45 51.65
CA SER A 356 30.04 -14.77 50.97
C SER A 356 29.22 -13.49 50.69
N THR A 357 28.39 -13.50 49.64
CA THR A 357 27.54 -12.35 49.28
C THR A 357 26.08 -12.61 49.62
N PHE A 358 25.45 -11.71 50.36
CA PHE A 358 24.01 -11.76 50.66
C PHE A 358 23.32 -10.57 50.00
N LYS A 359 22.39 -10.82 49.08
CA LYS A 359 21.63 -9.81 48.36
C LYS A 359 20.12 -10.05 48.44
N ILE A 360 19.37 -8.98 48.70
CA ILE A 360 17.92 -8.89 48.55
C ILE A 360 17.62 -7.79 47.50
N GLY A 361 16.99 -8.17 46.39
CA GLY A 361 16.72 -7.33 45.22
C GLY A 361 15.46 -6.45 45.35
N LYS A 362 15.12 -5.77 44.26
CA LYS A 362 14.02 -4.79 44.21
C LYS A 362 12.67 -5.43 44.41
N LYS A 363 11.82 -4.82 45.23
CA LYS A 363 10.44 -5.28 45.50
C LYS A 363 10.32 -6.72 46.02
N SER A 364 11.43 -7.37 46.37
CA SER A 364 11.48 -8.73 46.90
C SER A 364 11.04 -8.78 48.38
N ILE A 365 10.58 -9.96 48.82
CA ILE A 365 10.09 -10.19 50.19
C ILE A 365 11.04 -11.11 50.93
N PHE A 366 11.59 -10.67 52.05
CA PHE A 366 12.46 -11.48 52.91
C PHE A 366 11.97 -11.43 54.36
N LYS A 367 11.41 -12.53 54.88
CA LYS A 367 10.83 -12.57 56.23
C LYS A 367 11.45 -13.67 57.09
N LEU A 368 11.85 -13.32 58.30
CA LEU A 368 12.42 -14.22 59.29
C LEU A 368 11.70 -14.06 60.62
N LYS A 369 11.20 -15.14 61.20
CA LYS A 369 10.59 -15.12 62.54
C LYS A 369 11.05 -16.31 63.38
N SER A 370 11.41 -16.06 64.65
CA SER A 370 11.87 -17.10 65.59
C SER A 370 11.27 -16.91 66.97
N ASP A 371 10.78 -17.98 67.58
CA ASP A 371 10.52 -18.03 69.02
C ASP A 371 11.77 -18.43 69.84
N GLY A 372 11.57 -18.71 71.14
CA GLY A 372 12.52 -19.45 71.98
C GLY A 372 13.03 -18.72 73.23
N THR A 373 13.99 -19.36 73.91
CA THR A 373 14.67 -18.91 75.12
C THR A 373 16.20 -19.00 75.03
N GLY A 374 16.74 -19.65 73.99
CA GLY A 374 18.17 -19.66 73.66
C GLY A 374 18.65 -18.32 73.11
N ALA A 375 19.89 -17.95 73.42
CA ALA A 375 20.54 -16.74 72.88
C ALA A 375 20.99 -16.99 71.44
N LYS A 376 20.34 -16.35 70.46
CA LYS A 376 20.60 -16.54 69.03
C LYS A 376 20.64 -15.24 68.23
N ASN A 377 21.16 -15.29 67.01
CA ASN A 377 21.03 -14.21 66.04
C ASN A 377 20.20 -14.73 64.86
N LEU A 378 19.15 -14.05 64.42
CA LEU A 378 18.31 -14.59 63.32
C LEU A 378 19.10 -14.71 62.01
N ILE A 379 19.93 -13.70 61.71
CA ILE A 379 20.92 -13.73 60.63
C ILE A 379 22.33 -13.72 61.23
N ARG A 380 23.19 -14.63 60.77
CA ARG A 380 24.62 -14.68 61.09
C ARG A 380 25.46 -14.64 59.82
N ILE A 381 26.11 -13.51 59.57
CA ILE A 381 26.99 -13.29 58.42
C ILE A 381 28.46 -13.51 58.80
N GLY A 382 29.19 -14.28 57.98
CA GLY A 382 30.63 -14.54 58.17
C GLY A 382 31.52 -13.30 57.98
N GLY A 383 32.83 -13.49 58.18
CA GLY A 383 33.82 -12.41 57.99
C GLY A 383 34.00 -12.06 56.51
N THR A 384 34.38 -10.83 56.19
CA THR A 384 34.59 -10.32 54.81
C THR A 384 33.40 -10.49 53.85
N SER A 385 32.25 -10.92 54.36
CA SER A 385 31.01 -11.12 53.61
C SER A 385 30.24 -9.81 53.47
N THR A 386 29.41 -9.70 52.42
CA THR A 386 28.58 -8.51 52.16
C THR A 386 27.10 -8.80 52.42
N PHE A 387 26.34 -7.78 52.84
CA PHE A 387 24.90 -7.86 53.03
C PHE A 387 24.22 -6.60 52.48
N ASN A 388 23.44 -6.73 51.41
CA ASN A 388 22.90 -5.58 50.67
C ASN A 388 21.40 -5.72 50.37
N PHE A 389 20.64 -4.63 50.51
CA PHE A 389 19.29 -4.46 49.99
C PHE A 389 19.28 -3.44 48.85
N GLU A 390 18.55 -3.74 47.79
CA GLU A 390 18.30 -2.83 46.67
C GLU A 390 16.80 -2.57 46.58
N ASP A 391 16.25 -1.56 47.26
CA ASP A 391 14.83 -1.13 47.15
C ASP A 391 13.83 -2.31 47.29
N ALA A 392 14.12 -3.19 48.24
CA ALA A 392 13.36 -4.41 48.53
C ALA A 392 11.92 -4.11 48.98
N GLY A 393 11.00 -5.02 48.67
CA GLY A 393 9.56 -4.89 48.94
C GLY A 393 9.25 -4.86 50.43
N GLU A 394 9.74 -5.88 51.14
CA GLU A 394 9.61 -6.00 52.58
C GLU A 394 10.77 -6.85 53.12
N VAL A 395 11.50 -6.33 54.12
CA VAL A 395 12.48 -7.12 54.88
C VAL A 395 12.10 -7.09 56.36
N ASP A 396 11.53 -8.18 56.85
CA ASP A 396 11.07 -8.31 58.24
C ASP A 396 11.93 -9.33 59.00
N ILE A 397 12.62 -8.87 60.06
CA ILE A 397 13.47 -9.71 60.90
C ILE A 397 12.92 -9.65 62.33
N ASP A 398 12.00 -10.58 62.62
CA ASP A 398 11.21 -10.64 63.85
C ASP A 398 11.79 -11.65 64.86
N ALA A 399 12.66 -11.15 65.74
CA ALA A 399 13.20 -11.89 66.88
C ALA A 399 12.37 -11.71 68.16
N SER A 400 11.17 -11.13 68.08
CA SER A 400 10.37 -10.75 69.26
C SER A 400 9.84 -11.94 70.04
N GLY A 401 9.52 -13.04 69.36
CA GLY A 401 9.12 -14.31 69.97
C GLY A 401 10.20 -14.97 70.82
N ASN A 402 11.46 -14.55 70.68
CA ASN A 402 12.57 -15.07 71.47
C ASN A 402 12.83 -14.19 72.71
N THR A 403 12.54 -14.75 73.88
CA THR A 403 12.57 -14.05 75.17
C THR A 403 13.97 -13.82 75.73
N ASN A 404 15.02 -14.40 75.13
CA ASN A 404 16.39 -14.23 75.63
C ASN A 404 16.88 -12.79 75.41
N ALA A 405 17.43 -12.16 76.45
CA ALA A 405 17.94 -10.79 76.38
C ALA A 405 19.14 -10.61 75.42
N SER A 406 19.89 -11.68 75.13
CA SER A 406 21.04 -11.65 74.22
C SER A 406 20.66 -11.91 72.74
N THR A 407 19.41 -12.25 72.45
CA THR A 407 18.96 -12.56 71.08
C THR A 407 18.78 -11.29 70.25
N ARG A 408 19.32 -11.31 69.02
CA ARG A 408 19.39 -10.16 68.10
C ARG A 408 18.89 -10.50 66.68
N PRO A 409 18.42 -9.51 65.89
CA PRO A 409 18.07 -9.71 64.49
C PRO A 409 19.27 -10.09 63.60
N ILE A 410 20.38 -9.36 63.72
CA ILE A 410 21.54 -9.46 62.83
C ILE A 410 22.85 -9.54 63.63
N TYR A 411 23.74 -10.43 63.22
CA TYR A 411 25.15 -10.50 63.58
C TYR A 411 26.00 -10.57 62.30
N MET A 412 27.09 -9.81 62.24
CA MET A 412 28.10 -9.96 61.18
C MET A 412 29.49 -9.99 61.83
N VAL A 413 30.34 -10.98 61.52
CA VAL A 413 31.70 -11.07 62.11
C VAL A 413 32.46 -9.75 61.93
N SER A 414 32.50 -9.27 60.69
CA SER A 414 32.94 -7.92 60.31
C SER A 414 32.39 -7.58 58.92
N GLY A 415 32.00 -6.33 58.70
CA GLY A 415 31.50 -5.86 57.40
C GLY A 415 30.52 -4.70 57.53
N SER A 416 29.81 -4.40 56.45
CA SER A 416 28.66 -3.48 56.46
C SER A 416 27.43 -4.15 55.86
N PHE A 417 26.29 -3.88 56.48
CA PHE A 417 24.99 -4.00 55.85
C PHE A 417 24.70 -2.71 55.07
N LYS A 418 24.20 -2.80 53.84
CA LYS A 418 23.83 -1.65 53.01
C LYS A 418 22.38 -1.73 52.53
N ALA A 419 21.71 -0.59 52.39
CA ALA A 419 20.38 -0.50 51.79
C ALA A 419 20.20 0.80 51.01
N SER A 420 19.69 0.71 49.78
CA SER A 420 19.58 1.86 48.87
C SER A 420 18.55 2.91 49.31
N ILE A 421 17.27 2.53 49.45
CA ILE A 421 16.19 3.39 49.94
C ILE A 421 15.09 2.53 50.57
N GLN A 422 14.65 2.88 51.79
CA GLN A 422 13.60 2.16 52.54
C GLN A 422 12.93 3.07 53.57
N ARG A 423 11.69 2.73 53.96
CA ARG A 423 11.19 3.05 55.31
C ARG A 423 11.77 2.05 56.29
N VAL A 424 12.21 2.49 57.46
CA VAL A 424 12.79 1.60 58.47
C VAL A 424 12.05 1.74 59.79
N LYS A 425 11.51 0.63 60.30
CA LYS A 425 10.83 0.53 61.59
C LYS A 425 11.59 -0.41 62.51
N ALA A 426 11.67 -0.08 63.80
CA ALA A 426 12.31 -0.93 64.79
C ALA A 426 11.56 -0.92 66.14
N TRP A 427 11.55 -2.09 66.79
CA TRP A 427 10.99 -2.30 68.13
C TRP A 427 12.10 -2.77 69.06
N THR A 428 12.22 -2.17 70.24
CA THR A 428 13.14 -2.59 71.30
C THR A 428 12.52 -3.64 72.24
N THR A 429 11.20 -3.73 72.26
CA THR A 429 10.39 -4.63 73.11
C THR A 429 10.00 -5.92 72.39
N ALA A 430 9.73 -6.97 73.17
CA ALA A 430 9.15 -8.22 72.64
C ALA A 430 7.67 -8.08 72.25
N ASP A 431 6.94 -7.10 72.81
CA ASP A 431 5.68 -6.68 72.23
C ASP A 431 5.96 -5.84 70.98
N VAL A 432 5.59 -6.39 69.83
CA VAL A 432 5.69 -5.79 68.49
C VAL A 432 4.32 -5.57 67.84
N SER A 433 3.24 -5.70 68.62
CA SER A 433 1.86 -5.46 68.17
C SER A 433 1.49 -3.96 68.16
N GLY A 434 2.16 -3.17 69.00
CA GLY A 434 2.01 -1.72 69.05
C GLY A 434 2.92 -0.95 68.07
N THR A 435 2.80 0.38 68.11
CA THR A 435 3.61 1.33 67.35
C THR A 435 5.12 1.04 67.49
N PRO A 436 5.92 1.10 66.41
CA PRO A 436 7.37 0.93 66.50
C PRO A 436 8.02 1.96 67.42
N THR A 437 9.06 1.54 68.14
CA THR A 437 9.88 2.42 68.98
C THR A 437 10.58 3.50 68.14
N TYR A 438 10.96 3.14 66.91
CA TYR A 438 11.54 4.03 65.93
C TYR A 438 10.91 3.80 64.55
N ASP A 439 10.53 4.89 63.89
CA ASP A 439 10.03 4.91 62.51
C ASP A 439 10.82 6.00 61.77
N TRP A 440 11.54 5.61 60.73
CA TRP A 440 12.40 6.47 59.93
C TRP A 440 11.97 6.40 58.47
N TYR A 441 11.50 7.54 57.95
CA TYR A 441 10.93 7.64 56.61
C TYR A 441 11.28 8.99 55.97
N PRO A 442 11.68 8.98 54.68
CA PRO A 442 12.47 7.95 54.01
C PRO A 442 13.89 7.85 54.60
N MET A 443 14.57 6.71 54.40
CA MET A 443 16.02 6.56 54.61
C MET A 443 16.68 6.04 53.34
N TYR A 444 17.80 6.61 52.91
CA TYR A 444 18.55 6.19 51.72
C TYR A 444 20.08 6.23 51.94
N ASP A 445 20.82 5.61 51.03
CA ASP A 445 22.29 5.42 51.09
C ASP A 445 22.77 4.86 52.44
N MET A 446 22.00 3.96 53.03
CA MET A 446 22.31 3.37 54.33
C MET A 446 23.54 2.48 54.20
N ASN A 447 24.58 2.77 54.98
CA ASN A 447 25.75 1.94 55.17
C ASN A 447 25.98 1.78 56.68
N ILE A 448 25.71 0.57 57.17
CA ILE A 448 25.60 0.21 58.58
C ILE A 448 26.74 -0.78 58.90
N PRO A 449 27.89 -0.30 59.39
CA PRO A 449 29.03 -1.13 59.74
C PRO A 449 28.79 -1.95 61.02
N TYR A 450 29.27 -3.18 61.02
CA TYR A 450 29.17 -4.16 62.11
C TYR A 450 30.53 -4.70 62.55
N VAL A 451 30.65 -4.92 63.86
CA VAL A 451 31.69 -5.79 64.44
C VAL A 451 30.99 -6.75 65.40
N GLY A 452 30.95 -8.03 65.02
CA GLY A 452 30.13 -9.05 65.65
C GLY A 452 28.65 -8.67 65.72
N ALA A 453 28.12 -8.60 66.94
CA ALA A 453 26.73 -8.27 67.20
C ALA A 453 26.40 -6.77 67.12
N ASN A 454 27.41 -5.89 67.06
CA ASN A 454 27.24 -4.47 67.33
C ASN A 454 27.39 -3.60 66.08
N VAL A 455 26.35 -2.81 65.80
CA VAL A 455 26.43 -1.67 64.87
C VAL A 455 27.43 -0.63 65.41
N GLN A 456 28.33 -0.16 64.56
CA GLN A 456 29.39 0.81 64.89
C GLN A 456 28.93 2.26 64.75
N ALA A 457 29.64 3.18 65.40
CA ALA A 457 29.36 4.63 65.35
C ALA A 457 29.64 5.28 63.98
N THR A 458 30.37 4.60 63.08
CA THR A 458 30.68 5.03 61.70
C THR A 458 29.55 4.77 60.71
N LEU A 459 28.31 4.55 61.20
CA LEU A 459 27.10 4.42 60.40
C LEU A 459 26.81 5.72 59.64
N THR A 460 26.56 5.60 58.34
CA THR A 460 26.15 6.70 57.46
C THR A 460 24.81 6.37 56.81
N ALA A 461 23.93 7.37 56.71
CA ALA A 461 22.66 7.28 55.99
C ALA A 461 22.15 8.70 55.68
N ASN A 462 21.27 8.82 54.70
CA ASN A 462 20.63 10.05 54.27
C ASN A 462 19.11 10.01 54.48
N SER A 463 18.51 11.17 54.68
CA SER A 463 17.06 11.37 54.72
C SER A 463 16.75 12.80 54.29
N ILE A 464 15.56 13.02 53.72
CA ILE A 464 15.04 14.34 53.35
C ILE A 464 14.96 15.28 54.58
N SER A 465 14.86 14.70 55.78
CA SER A 465 14.78 15.40 57.07
C SER A 465 16.04 15.17 57.89
N GLN A 466 16.68 16.26 58.33
CA GLN A 466 17.86 16.21 59.22
C GLN A 466 17.53 15.49 60.53
N THR A 467 16.37 15.79 61.12
CA THR A 467 15.90 15.15 62.36
C THR A 467 15.75 13.63 62.19
N THR A 468 15.28 13.17 61.03
CA THR A 468 15.15 11.73 60.74
C THR A 468 16.54 11.10 60.55
N GLN A 469 17.40 11.75 59.78
CA GLN A 469 18.79 11.34 59.53
C GLN A 469 19.58 11.18 60.85
N ASP A 470 19.59 12.20 61.70
CA ASP A 470 20.34 12.21 62.97
C ASP A 470 19.81 11.15 63.94
N ARG A 471 18.48 11.00 64.02
CA ARG A 471 17.86 9.94 64.83
C ARG A 471 18.21 8.55 64.33
N PHE A 472 18.30 8.33 63.02
CA PHE A 472 18.70 7.04 62.47
C PHE A 472 20.16 6.72 62.81
N ILE A 473 21.07 7.65 62.52
CA ILE A 473 22.50 7.50 62.80
C ILE A 473 22.75 7.26 64.31
N THR A 474 22.00 7.94 65.17
CA THR A 474 22.09 7.81 66.63
C THR A 474 21.53 6.48 67.14
N TYR A 475 20.31 6.10 66.73
CA TYR A 475 19.54 5.04 67.39
C TYR A 475 19.41 3.73 66.61
N TYR A 476 19.75 3.66 65.32
CA TYR A 476 19.74 2.39 64.58
C TYR A 476 20.83 1.45 65.11
N ARG A 477 20.47 0.52 66.00
CA ARG A 477 21.38 -0.39 66.70
C ARG A 477 20.69 -1.74 66.87
N THR A 478 20.89 -2.69 65.95
CA THR A 478 20.21 -4.00 66.02
C THR A 478 20.57 -4.82 67.26
N GLN A 479 21.68 -4.50 67.94
CA GLN A 479 21.98 -5.06 69.26
C GLN A 479 20.96 -4.72 70.35
N ASN A 480 20.11 -3.71 70.13
CA ASN A 480 19.07 -3.22 71.05
C ASN A 480 17.64 -3.53 70.55
N PHE A 481 17.50 -4.20 69.40
CA PHE A 481 16.20 -4.42 68.75
C PHE A 481 15.72 -5.86 68.92
N LYS A 482 14.40 -6.02 69.01
CA LYS A 482 13.69 -7.30 68.93
C LYS A 482 13.06 -7.54 67.56
N ARG A 483 12.71 -6.47 66.85
CA ARG A 483 12.29 -6.55 65.43
C ARG A 483 12.83 -5.35 64.67
N VAL A 484 13.24 -5.59 63.43
CA VAL A 484 13.50 -4.55 62.45
C VAL A 484 12.77 -4.90 61.15
N LEU A 485 12.06 -3.91 60.61
CA LEU A 485 11.25 -4.03 59.41
C LEU A 485 11.66 -2.93 58.44
N PHE A 486 11.98 -3.30 57.20
CA PHE A 486 12.19 -2.39 56.09
C PHE A 486 10.99 -2.52 55.15
N GLU A 487 10.37 -1.40 54.79
CA GLU A 487 9.22 -1.37 53.88
C GLU A 487 9.58 -0.50 52.66
N TYR A 488 9.26 -1.03 51.49
CA TYR A 488 9.40 -0.34 50.21
C TYR A 488 8.70 1.02 50.20
N ILE A 489 9.40 2.02 49.68
CA ILE A 489 8.85 3.35 49.41
C ILE A 489 8.27 3.33 48.00
N PRO A 490 7.00 3.70 47.77
CA PRO A 490 6.40 3.72 46.44
C PRO A 490 7.23 4.50 45.41
N ASP A 491 7.49 3.88 44.26
CA ASP A 491 8.09 4.57 43.12
C ASP A 491 7.28 5.81 42.72
N VAL A 492 8.01 6.85 42.33
CA VAL A 492 7.40 8.04 41.72
C VAL A 492 7.10 7.75 40.25
N SER A 493 5.93 8.18 39.80
CA SER A 493 5.57 8.26 38.39
C SER A 493 5.19 9.70 38.05
N VAL A 494 5.28 10.09 36.79
CA VAL A 494 4.81 11.38 36.31
C VAL A 494 4.33 11.23 34.87
N THR A 495 3.29 11.98 34.53
CA THR A 495 2.74 12.10 33.19
C THR A 495 2.54 13.57 32.90
N ILE A 496 2.81 13.99 31.67
CA ILE A 496 2.55 15.36 31.19
C ILE A 496 1.63 15.28 29.98
N GLN A 497 0.55 16.08 29.97
CA GLN A 497 -0.37 16.12 28.85
C GLN A 497 0.28 16.82 27.64
N PRO A 498 -0.13 16.48 26.39
CA PRO A 498 0.38 17.15 25.20
C PRO A 498 0.21 18.67 25.27
N LEU A 499 1.27 19.39 24.90
CA LEU A 499 1.30 20.85 24.83
C LEU A 499 1.12 21.29 23.37
N SER A 500 0.73 22.55 23.19
CA SER A 500 0.41 23.16 21.89
C SER A 500 1.07 24.54 21.82
N ASP A 501 1.40 25.05 20.65
CA ASP A 501 1.78 26.46 20.48
C ASP A 501 0.56 27.37 20.22
N ASN A 502 -0.58 26.78 19.85
CA ASN A 502 -1.80 27.49 19.47
C ASN A 502 -2.39 28.24 20.68
N ARG A 503 -2.19 29.56 20.67
CA ARG A 503 -2.53 30.51 21.75
C ARG A 503 -4.02 30.55 22.14
N ALA A 504 -4.92 29.98 21.34
CA ALA A 504 -6.33 29.85 21.68
C ALA A 504 -6.64 28.63 22.58
N LYS A 505 -5.71 27.68 22.72
CA LYS A 505 -5.86 26.47 23.52
C LYS A 505 -5.21 26.63 24.90
N PRO A 506 -5.83 26.16 26.00
CA PRO A 506 -5.20 26.18 27.33
C PRO A 506 -3.86 25.44 27.39
N SER A 507 -3.66 24.40 26.58
CA SER A 507 -2.40 23.65 26.47
C SER A 507 -1.24 24.46 25.89
N SER A 508 -1.46 25.70 25.45
CA SER A 508 -0.40 26.64 25.04
C SER A 508 0.23 27.45 26.16
N HIS A 509 -0.40 27.47 27.33
CA HIS A 509 0.09 28.21 28.49
C HIS A 509 -0.19 27.49 29.83
N THR A 510 -0.73 26.27 29.82
CA THR A 510 -1.02 25.50 31.02
C THR A 510 -0.55 24.05 30.87
N ILE A 511 0.41 23.65 31.70
CA ILE A 511 0.87 22.27 31.85
C ILE A 511 -0.05 21.55 32.82
N THR A 512 -0.51 20.36 32.45
CA THR A 512 -1.29 19.48 33.34
C THR A 512 -0.74 18.06 33.30
N GLY A 513 -1.02 17.28 34.34
CA GLY A 513 -0.55 15.91 34.43
C GLY A 513 -0.91 15.24 35.76
N VAL A 514 -0.49 13.98 35.89
CA VAL A 514 -0.69 13.16 37.09
C VAL A 514 0.64 12.57 37.53
N THR A 515 0.87 12.58 38.84
CA THR A 515 2.01 12.00 39.56
C THR A 515 1.51 11.37 40.87
N ASN A 516 2.40 11.00 41.79
CA ASN A 516 2.00 10.50 43.10
C ASN A 516 1.34 11.63 43.93
N PRO A 517 0.32 11.33 44.77
CA PRO A 517 -0.30 12.31 45.65
C PRO A 517 0.74 13.09 46.46
N ASN A 518 0.62 14.42 46.49
CA ASN A 518 1.54 15.33 47.16
C ASN A 518 2.99 15.38 46.60
N ALA A 519 3.32 14.78 45.45
CA ALA A 519 4.65 14.92 44.86
C ALA A 519 4.93 16.36 44.40
N TRP A 520 6.20 16.75 44.41
CA TRP A 520 6.69 18.04 43.91
C TRP A 520 7.02 17.89 42.43
N VAL A 521 6.57 18.82 41.58
CA VAL A 521 6.81 18.76 40.13
C VAL A 521 7.51 20.03 39.65
N MET A 522 8.61 19.84 38.92
CA MET A 522 9.43 20.87 38.29
C MET A 522 9.34 20.70 36.77
N PHE A 523 9.16 21.80 36.04
CA PHE A 523 9.13 21.81 34.58
C PHE A 523 10.40 22.47 34.00
N SER A 524 10.83 22.02 32.83
CA SER A 524 11.97 22.59 32.10
C SER A 524 11.87 22.32 30.60
N GLY A 525 12.69 23.01 29.81
CA GLY A 525 12.92 22.73 28.39
C GLY A 525 12.49 23.86 27.46
N ASP A 526 11.27 24.39 27.61
CA ASP A 526 10.82 25.60 26.91
C ASP A 526 11.21 26.87 27.70
N ALA A 527 11.70 27.90 27.00
CA ALA A 527 12.13 29.18 27.58
C ALA A 527 10.98 30.02 28.19
N ALA A 528 9.73 29.73 27.83
CA ALA A 528 8.54 30.33 28.44
C ALA A 528 8.30 29.85 29.89
N ILE A 529 8.95 28.76 30.32
CA ILE A 529 8.86 28.22 31.68
C ILE A 529 9.85 28.98 32.58
N PRO A 530 9.40 29.77 33.57
CA PRO A 530 10.29 30.46 34.49
C PRO A 530 10.92 29.48 35.50
N ASN A 531 11.89 29.94 36.30
CA ASN A 531 12.41 29.15 37.42
C ASN A 531 11.30 28.81 38.44
N GLY A 532 11.34 27.60 38.99
CA GLY A 532 10.45 27.19 40.08
C GLY A 532 10.66 28.02 41.35
N THR A 533 9.67 28.02 42.23
CA THR A 533 9.63 28.85 43.45
C THR A 533 9.36 28.05 44.74
N ILE A 534 9.01 26.77 44.64
CA ILE A 534 8.77 25.87 45.76
C ILE A 534 10.08 25.14 46.10
N PRO A 535 10.61 25.23 47.32
CA PRO A 535 11.81 24.48 47.70
C PRO A 535 11.57 22.97 47.67
N ALA A 536 12.63 22.20 47.41
CA ALA A 536 12.61 20.75 47.43
C ALA A 536 12.10 20.16 48.75
N GLN A 537 11.57 18.93 48.69
CA GLN A 537 11.24 18.15 49.88
C GLN A 537 12.51 17.70 50.65
N ASP A 538 13.60 17.43 49.92
CA ASP A 538 14.90 17.07 50.50
C ASP A 538 15.71 18.33 50.80
N LYS A 539 16.13 18.49 52.06
CA LYS A 539 17.04 19.57 52.52
C LYS A 539 18.37 19.64 51.74
N ASN A 540 18.78 18.55 51.10
CA ASN A 540 20.03 18.44 50.35
C ASN A 540 19.83 18.69 48.83
N ASP A 541 18.59 18.76 48.34
CA ASP A 541 18.28 19.07 46.95
C ASP A 541 18.10 20.58 46.77
N SER A 542 18.92 21.19 45.93
CA SER A 542 18.89 22.64 45.66
C SER A 542 17.90 23.04 44.55
N LYS A 543 17.16 22.09 43.98
CA LYS A 543 16.14 22.38 42.95
C LYS A 543 14.96 23.15 43.54
N MET A 544 14.37 23.99 42.69
CA MET A 544 13.12 24.69 42.96
C MET A 544 12.05 24.17 42.00
N TYR A 545 10.93 23.75 42.57
CA TYR A 545 9.80 23.12 41.87
C TYR A 545 8.73 24.16 41.58
N HIS A 546 7.86 23.88 40.60
CA HIS A 546 6.82 24.81 40.15
C HIS A 546 5.51 24.60 40.88
N VAL A 547 5.14 23.33 41.12
CA VAL A 547 3.88 22.94 41.75
C VAL A 547 4.07 21.75 42.69
N LYS A 548 3.08 21.57 43.56
CA LYS A 548 2.91 20.34 44.33
C LYS A 548 1.57 19.72 43.91
N ALA A 549 1.57 18.43 43.60
CA ALA A 549 0.38 17.70 43.20
C ALA A 549 -0.64 17.61 44.34
N ASP A 550 -1.92 17.48 43.99
CA ASP A 550 -3.03 17.36 44.94
C ASP A 550 -3.05 15.98 45.63
N ALA A 551 -4.07 15.76 46.47
CA ALA A 551 -4.27 14.49 47.18
C ALA A 551 -4.66 13.30 46.28
N SER A 552 -5.00 13.56 45.02
CA SER A 552 -5.27 12.56 43.97
C SER A 552 -4.08 12.37 43.03
N GLY A 553 -3.04 13.20 43.15
CA GLY A 553 -1.86 13.18 42.28
C GLY A 553 -1.94 14.11 41.07
N ASN A 554 -3.03 14.86 40.88
CA ASN A 554 -3.13 15.80 39.74
C ASN A 554 -2.27 17.04 40.01
N TYR A 555 -1.72 17.61 38.95
CA TYR A 555 -1.09 18.92 39.00
C TYR A 555 -1.47 19.78 37.79
N THR A 556 -1.46 21.10 38.01
CA THR A 556 -1.72 22.12 36.99
C THR A 556 -0.77 23.29 37.23
N TYR A 557 -0.05 23.73 36.20
CA TYR A 557 0.82 24.89 36.23
C TYR A 557 0.54 25.78 35.03
N THR A 558 0.12 27.02 35.27
CA THR A 558 -0.08 28.03 34.22
C THR A 558 1.14 28.93 34.14
N LEU A 559 1.62 29.20 32.93
CA LEU A 559 2.70 30.14 32.65
C LEU A 559 2.32 31.57 33.08
N PRO A 560 3.30 32.45 33.33
CA PRO A 560 3.04 33.89 33.48
C PRO A 560 2.26 34.49 32.29
N ASP A 561 1.39 35.47 32.57
CA ASP A 561 0.56 36.13 31.57
C ASP A 561 1.36 36.61 30.35
N GLY A 562 0.90 36.25 29.15
CA GLY A 562 1.51 36.62 27.87
C GLY A 562 2.63 35.69 27.40
N LEU A 563 3.02 34.68 28.19
CA LEU A 563 3.94 33.62 27.75
C LEU A 563 3.17 32.40 27.23
N PHE A 564 3.67 31.82 26.14
CA PHE A 564 3.12 30.65 25.46
C PHE A 564 4.26 29.71 25.07
N PHE A 565 3.98 28.41 24.97
CA PHE A 565 4.94 27.43 24.48
C PHE A 565 5.28 27.66 23.00
N THR A 566 6.50 27.27 22.60
CA THR A 566 6.96 27.37 21.21
C THR A 566 6.92 25.98 20.56
N ALA A 567 6.33 25.89 19.37
CA ALA A 567 6.26 24.64 18.59
C ALA A 567 7.63 23.95 18.48
N GLY A 568 7.65 22.62 18.64
CA GLY A 568 8.85 21.81 18.54
C GLY A 568 9.77 21.80 19.76
N ASN A 569 9.59 22.70 20.75
CA ASN A 569 10.33 22.61 22.01
C ASN A 569 9.93 21.35 22.79
N SER A 570 10.89 20.75 23.51
CA SER A 570 10.61 19.70 24.47
C SER A 570 10.32 20.29 25.85
N VAL A 571 9.30 19.79 26.54
CA VAL A 571 8.98 20.13 27.93
C VAL A 571 9.04 18.87 28.79
N THR A 572 9.92 18.88 29.78
CA THR A 572 10.10 17.79 30.74
C THR A 572 9.41 18.13 32.06
N ALA A 573 8.55 17.24 32.55
CA ALA A 573 8.05 17.24 33.92
C ALA A 573 8.90 16.29 34.77
N TYR A 574 9.59 16.82 35.77
CA TYR A 574 10.36 16.07 36.77
C TYR A 574 9.59 16.06 38.10
N ALA A 575 9.21 14.87 38.57
CA ALA A 575 8.52 14.68 39.84
C ALA A 575 9.45 14.11 40.91
N TYR A 576 9.28 14.55 42.16
CA TYR A 576 10.02 14.11 43.34
C TYR A 576 9.09 13.87 44.53
N LEU A 577 9.26 12.73 45.21
CA LEU A 577 8.57 12.40 46.46
C LEU A 577 9.37 11.36 47.25
N ASP A 578 9.54 11.62 48.56
CA ASP A 578 10.07 10.70 49.57
C ASP A 578 11.40 10.03 49.20
N GLY A 579 12.32 10.78 48.59
CA GLY A 579 13.65 10.29 48.19
C GLY A 579 13.71 9.66 46.80
N LYS A 580 12.57 9.50 46.11
CA LYS A 580 12.47 8.96 44.75
C LYS A 580 12.06 10.05 43.75
N SER A 581 12.35 9.81 42.48
CA SER A 581 12.00 10.73 41.38
C SER A 581 11.68 10.00 40.08
N ALA A 582 10.89 10.65 39.22
CA ALA A 582 10.68 10.26 37.84
C ALA A 582 10.66 11.51 36.93
N ALA A 583 10.85 11.32 35.63
CA ALA A 583 10.72 12.38 34.64
C ALA A 583 10.02 11.85 33.40
N GLU A 584 9.15 12.68 32.81
CA GLU A 584 8.47 12.43 31.54
C GLU A 584 8.62 13.66 30.65
N THR A 585 8.76 13.48 29.34
CA THR A 585 8.98 14.59 28.39
C THR A 585 7.98 14.52 27.26
N THR A 586 7.40 15.67 26.91
CA THR A 586 6.56 15.83 25.72
C THR A 586 7.16 16.89 24.80
N THR A 587 6.75 16.89 23.53
CA THR A 587 7.10 17.95 22.58
C THR A 587 5.87 18.83 22.38
N VAL A 588 6.07 20.14 22.35
CA VAL A 588 5.02 21.12 22.04
C VAL A 588 4.59 20.91 20.59
N LEU A 589 3.33 20.54 20.39
CA LEU A 589 2.74 20.35 19.07
C LEU A 589 2.57 21.70 18.37
N ASP A 590 2.85 21.69 17.07
CA ASP A 590 2.51 22.76 16.15
C ASP A 590 1.05 22.62 15.73
N GLU A 591 0.19 23.50 16.23
CA GLU A 591 -1.23 23.57 15.92
C GLU A 591 -1.67 24.98 15.49
N THR A 592 -0.72 25.85 15.14
CA THR A 592 -0.97 27.21 14.64
C THR A 592 -1.00 27.18 13.11
N PRO A 593 -2.16 27.42 12.47
CA PRO A 593 -2.22 27.46 11.01
C PRO A 593 -1.40 28.61 10.40
N PRO A 594 -0.84 28.43 9.19
CA PRO A 594 -0.23 29.52 8.44
C PRO A 594 -1.19 30.68 8.19
N GLU A 595 -0.62 31.89 8.04
CA GLU A 595 -1.34 33.05 7.55
C GLU A 595 -1.98 32.78 6.18
N LYS A 596 -3.11 33.45 5.93
CA LYS A 596 -3.89 33.19 4.72
C LYS A 596 -3.14 33.64 3.46
N PRO A 597 -3.05 32.79 2.42
CA PRO A 597 -2.41 33.15 1.16
C PRO A 597 -3.22 34.16 0.35
N THR A 598 -2.58 34.79 -0.63
CA THR A 598 -3.19 35.68 -1.63
C THR A 598 -2.95 35.16 -3.05
N LEU A 599 -4.01 35.12 -3.85
CA LEU A 599 -4.02 34.59 -5.22
C LEU A 599 -3.97 35.73 -6.23
N SER A 600 -3.09 35.65 -7.22
CA SER A 600 -3.04 36.60 -8.34
C SER A 600 -4.10 36.29 -9.42
N PRO A 601 -4.48 37.27 -10.26
CA PRO A 601 -5.39 37.04 -11.39
C PRO A 601 -4.90 35.94 -12.35
N ILE A 602 -5.86 35.22 -12.94
CA ILE A 602 -5.62 34.04 -13.80
C ILE A 602 -6.22 34.28 -15.19
N ASN A 603 -5.51 33.89 -16.25
CA ASN A 603 -5.99 33.80 -17.63
C ASN A 603 -6.14 32.33 -18.07
N ASP A 604 -6.99 32.10 -19.07
CA ASP A 604 -7.24 30.80 -19.71
C ASP A 604 -5.98 30.12 -20.26
N VAL A 605 -5.04 30.90 -20.80
CA VAL A 605 -3.78 30.40 -21.39
C VAL A 605 -2.60 30.32 -20.41
N ASP A 606 -2.78 30.66 -19.12
CA ASP A 606 -1.68 30.66 -18.16
C ASP A 606 -1.07 29.25 -17.98
N GLU A 607 0.26 29.17 -17.90
CA GLU A 607 0.98 27.92 -17.62
C GLU A 607 1.18 27.67 -16.12
N LYS A 608 1.06 28.73 -15.31
CA LYS A 608 1.37 28.77 -13.88
C LYS A 608 0.40 29.72 -13.17
N ILE A 609 0.07 29.39 -11.93
CA ILE A 609 -0.66 30.28 -11.00
C ILE A 609 0.35 30.89 -10.04
N THR A 610 0.29 32.21 -9.86
CA THR A 610 1.11 32.91 -8.87
C THR A 610 0.33 33.13 -7.57
N VAL A 611 0.92 32.74 -6.46
CA VAL A 611 0.36 32.87 -5.11
C VAL A 611 1.41 33.51 -4.20
N LYS A 612 0.98 34.33 -3.25
CA LYS A 612 1.81 34.75 -2.12
C LYS A 612 1.35 34.06 -0.83
N ALA A 613 2.25 33.35 -0.17
CA ALA A 613 2.01 32.57 1.04
C ALA A 613 3.25 32.58 1.95
N GLU A 614 3.19 31.97 3.14
CA GLU A 614 4.39 31.77 3.96
C GLU A 614 5.38 30.80 3.29
N PRO A 615 6.70 30.96 3.46
CA PRO A 615 7.69 30.01 2.94
C PRO A 615 7.56 28.61 3.56
N ASN A 616 7.84 27.58 2.76
CA ASN A 616 7.88 26.16 3.12
C ASN A 616 6.51 25.52 3.46
N VAL A 617 5.40 26.20 3.20
CA VAL A 617 4.06 25.60 3.21
C VAL A 617 3.73 24.97 1.85
N THR A 618 2.78 24.05 1.82
CA THR A 618 2.16 23.52 0.59
C THR A 618 0.91 24.34 0.27
N VAL A 619 0.94 25.05 -0.86
CA VAL A 619 -0.22 25.78 -1.37
C VAL A 619 -1.03 24.86 -2.28
N THR A 620 -2.34 24.81 -2.07
CA THR A 620 -3.27 24.04 -2.93
C THR A 620 -4.31 24.97 -3.55
N VAL A 621 -4.53 24.81 -4.86
CA VAL A 621 -5.49 25.59 -5.66
C VAL A 621 -6.77 24.79 -5.87
N TYR A 622 -7.90 25.41 -5.54
CA TYR A 622 -9.23 24.80 -5.59
C TYR A 622 -10.17 25.57 -6.50
N ASN A 623 -10.99 24.85 -7.28
CA ASN A 623 -12.17 25.41 -7.94
C ASN A 623 -13.19 25.81 -6.86
N ALA A 624 -13.66 27.04 -6.88
CA ALA A 624 -14.53 27.60 -5.84
C ALA A 624 -15.97 27.06 -5.88
N SER A 625 -16.40 26.43 -6.98
CA SER A 625 -17.77 25.91 -7.13
C SER A 625 -17.96 24.51 -6.52
N ASP A 626 -16.95 23.65 -6.57
CA ASP A 626 -17.00 22.25 -6.11
C ASP A 626 -15.90 21.86 -5.11
N ASN A 627 -14.93 22.75 -4.84
CA ASN A 627 -13.71 22.52 -4.06
C ASN A 627 -12.82 21.38 -4.64
N SER A 628 -12.90 21.11 -5.94
CA SER A 628 -11.97 20.21 -6.62
C SER A 628 -10.58 20.84 -6.76
N ILE A 629 -9.51 20.05 -6.60
CA ILE A 629 -8.13 20.52 -6.72
C ILE A 629 -7.79 20.72 -8.20
N LEU A 630 -7.29 21.91 -8.55
CA LEU A 630 -6.70 22.19 -9.85
C LEU A 630 -5.23 21.76 -9.89
N THR A 631 -4.44 22.23 -8.91
CA THR A 631 -3.00 21.97 -8.78
C THR A 631 -2.53 22.31 -7.36
N SER A 632 -1.32 21.92 -6.98
CA SER A 632 -0.67 22.28 -5.72
C SER A 632 0.85 22.40 -5.89
N GLY A 633 1.51 23.12 -4.99
CA GLY A 633 2.95 23.32 -5.02
C GLY A 633 3.51 23.85 -3.70
N SER A 634 4.82 23.69 -3.51
CA SER A 634 5.56 24.13 -2.34
C SER A 634 6.73 25.01 -2.80
N SER A 635 7.05 26.07 -2.04
CA SER A 635 8.18 26.96 -2.29
C SER A 635 8.93 27.24 -0.99
N ASN A 636 10.18 27.68 -1.08
CA ASN A 636 10.96 28.19 0.06
C ASN A 636 11.03 29.73 0.09
N THR A 637 10.23 30.40 -0.74
CA THR A 637 10.03 31.86 -0.82
C THR A 637 8.57 32.22 -0.54
N GLU A 638 8.29 33.49 -0.24
CA GLU A 638 6.89 33.96 -0.08
C GLU A 638 6.10 33.90 -1.39
N ASP A 639 6.77 34.08 -2.53
CA ASP A 639 6.17 34.06 -3.85
C ASP A 639 6.25 32.64 -4.44
N TYR A 640 5.10 32.09 -4.82
CA TYR A 640 4.90 30.73 -5.33
C TYR A 640 4.52 30.77 -6.81
N GLU A 641 5.19 29.97 -7.64
CA GLU A 641 4.79 29.69 -9.02
C GLU A 641 4.33 28.24 -9.15
N ILE A 642 3.02 28.00 -9.19
CA ILE A 642 2.44 26.65 -9.20
C ILE A 642 2.03 26.30 -10.63
N VAL A 643 2.71 25.31 -11.24
CA VAL A 643 2.45 24.87 -12.61
C VAL A 643 1.04 24.28 -12.74
N ILE A 644 0.32 24.67 -13.79
CA ILE A 644 -0.97 24.08 -14.17
C ILE A 644 -0.71 22.84 -15.03
N PRO A 645 -1.24 21.64 -14.67
CA PRO A 645 -1.04 20.42 -15.44
C PRO A 645 -1.49 20.56 -16.90
N GLU A 646 -0.70 20.07 -17.87
CA GLU A 646 -1.02 20.18 -19.31
C GLU A 646 -2.42 19.69 -19.68
N ILE A 647 -2.88 18.58 -19.09
CA ILE A 647 -4.23 18.02 -19.30
C ILE A 647 -5.37 18.92 -18.77
N LYS A 648 -5.05 19.98 -18.03
CA LYS A 648 -5.98 21.00 -17.53
C LYS A 648 -5.84 22.32 -18.30
N ARG A 649 -4.97 22.41 -19.30
CA ARG A 649 -4.73 23.61 -20.12
C ARG A 649 -5.37 23.48 -21.52
N PRO A 650 -5.89 24.57 -22.11
CA PRO A 650 -6.17 25.86 -21.46
C PRO A 650 -7.23 25.71 -20.35
N LEU A 651 -7.17 26.58 -19.34
CA LEU A 651 -8.20 26.65 -18.32
C LEU A 651 -9.52 27.12 -18.95
N ALA A 652 -10.64 26.57 -18.48
CA ALA A 652 -11.95 27.04 -18.92
C ALA A 652 -12.19 28.49 -18.44
N PRO A 653 -12.59 29.42 -19.33
CA PRO A 653 -12.90 30.78 -18.93
C PRO A 653 -14.02 30.88 -17.90
N TYR A 654 -14.00 31.96 -17.13
CA TYR A 654 -15.00 32.34 -16.13
C TYR A 654 -15.17 31.35 -14.95
N VAL A 655 -14.23 30.42 -14.77
CA VAL A 655 -14.17 29.56 -13.57
C VAL A 655 -13.47 30.30 -12.42
N SER A 656 -14.07 30.21 -11.23
CA SER A 656 -13.54 30.82 -10.01
C SER A 656 -12.61 29.89 -9.24
N TYR A 657 -11.47 30.40 -8.75
CA TYR A 657 -10.49 29.66 -7.97
C TYR A 657 -10.12 30.38 -6.66
N TYR A 658 -9.75 29.62 -5.63
CA TYR A 658 -9.14 30.10 -4.40
C TYR A 658 -8.00 29.16 -3.98
N VAL A 659 -7.15 29.59 -3.05
CA VAL A 659 -6.05 28.78 -2.51
C VAL A 659 -6.03 28.73 -0.98
N THR A 660 -5.41 27.69 -0.43
CA THR A 660 -5.05 27.57 1.00
C THR A 660 -3.60 27.14 1.13
N ALA A 661 -2.95 27.51 2.24
CA ALA A 661 -1.65 27.04 2.65
C ALA A 661 -1.78 25.93 3.70
N THR A 662 -0.87 24.96 3.67
CA THR A 662 -0.76 23.88 4.66
C THR A 662 0.70 23.72 5.10
N ASP A 663 0.98 23.83 6.39
CA ASP A 663 2.34 23.67 6.93
C ASP A 663 2.82 22.20 6.97
N SER A 664 4.00 21.97 7.56
CA SER A 664 4.56 20.62 7.78
C SER A 664 3.87 19.81 8.88
N ALA A 665 3.12 20.43 9.78
CA ALA A 665 2.34 19.77 10.82
C ALA A 665 0.95 19.33 10.32
N GLY A 666 0.50 19.91 9.21
CA GLY A 666 -0.80 19.66 8.58
C GLY A 666 -1.87 20.71 8.91
N ASN A 667 -1.53 21.82 9.57
CA ASN A 667 -2.49 22.89 9.84
C ASN A 667 -2.78 23.66 8.54
N VAL A 668 -4.04 24.01 8.31
CA VAL A 668 -4.51 24.63 7.06
C VAL A 668 -4.99 26.05 7.32
N SER A 669 -4.49 27.00 6.53
CA SER A 669 -4.86 28.42 6.59
C SER A 669 -6.34 28.69 6.29
N GLU A 670 -6.79 29.91 6.56
CA GLU A 670 -8.02 30.41 5.92
C GLU A 670 -7.86 30.47 4.37
N LYS A 671 -8.99 30.57 3.66
CA LYS A 671 -9.02 30.72 2.20
C LYS A 671 -8.52 32.11 1.76
N SER A 672 -7.85 32.17 0.60
CA SER A 672 -7.47 33.41 -0.08
C SER A 672 -8.66 34.22 -0.60
N ASN A 673 -8.38 35.35 -1.27
CA ASN A 673 -9.28 35.93 -2.26
C ASN A 673 -9.66 34.91 -3.36
N ILE A 674 -10.80 35.13 -4.00
CA ILE A 674 -11.27 34.35 -5.14
C ILE A 674 -10.94 35.12 -6.42
N GLU A 675 -10.25 34.48 -7.36
CA GLU A 675 -9.99 35.02 -8.70
C GLU A 675 -10.77 34.23 -9.75
N VAL A 676 -11.12 34.89 -10.86
CA VAL A 676 -11.91 34.30 -11.95
C VAL A 676 -11.06 34.26 -13.21
N THR A 677 -10.94 33.08 -13.84
CA THR A 677 -10.19 32.88 -15.07
C THR A 677 -10.72 33.77 -16.18
N ARG A 678 -9.83 34.57 -16.76
CA ARG A 678 -10.13 35.47 -17.89
C ARG A 678 -10.02 34.74 -19.21
N ASP A 679 -10.94 35.05 -20.11
CA ASP A 679 -10.88 34.63 -21.51
C ASP A 679 -9.91 35.53 -22.29
N THR A 680 -8.94 34.94 -22.98
CA THR A 680 -7.98 35.65 -23.85
C THR A 680 -7.77 34.96 -25.21
N THR A 681 -8.53 33.90 -25.50
CA THR A 681 -8.34 33.06 -26.69
C THR A 681 -9.33 33.47 -27.79
N PRO A 682 -8.88 33.85 -29.01
CA PRO A 682 -9.79 34.18 -30.10
C PRO A 682 -10.58 32.98 -30.67
N PRO A 683 -11.78 33.22 -31.24
CA PRO A 683 -12.53 32.21 -31.99
C PRO A 683 -11.76 31.61 -33.18
N GLU A 684 -12.12 30.38 -33.55
CA GLU A 684 -11.67 29.69 -34.77
C GLU A 684 -12.85 29.39 -35.70
N ALA A 685 -12.61 29.32 -37.02
CA ALA A 685 -13.57 28.83 -38.02
C ALA A 685 -12.87 28.51 -39.36
N ASP A 686 -13.52 27.68 -40.18
CA ASP A 686 -13.09 27.34 -41.54
C ASP A 686 -13.81 28.19 -42.61
N PRO A 687 -13.15 28.62 -43.70
CA PRO A 687 -13.79 29.36 -44.79
C PRO A 687 -14.63 28.45 -45.72
N ILE A 688 -15.81 28.92 -46.13
CA ILE A 688 -16.65 28.25 -47.14
C ILE A 688 -16.39 28.89 -48.51
N SER A 689 -15.73 28.16 -49.42
CA SER A 689 -15.43 28.66 -50.77
C SER A 689 -16.70 29.01 -51.56
N GLN A 690 -16.73 30.21 -52.14
CA GLN A 690 -17.87 30.73 -52.91
C GLN A 690 -17.62 30.63 -54.42
N THR A 691 -18.70 30.48 -55.20
CA THR A 691 -18.70 30.62 -56.65
C THR A 691 -19.84 31.58 -57.04
N VAL A 692 -19.54 32.59 -57.86
CA VAL A 692 -20.45 33.72 -58.17
C VAL A 692 -20.38 34.00 -59.67
N LYS A 693 -21.49 34.37 -60.32
CA LYS A 693 -21.43 34.76 -61.73
C LYS A 693 -20.97 36.21 -61.91
N LEU A 694 -20.30 36.47 -63.03
CA LEU A 694 -19.71 37.78 -63.36
C LEU A 694 -20.73 38.93 -63.19
N GLY A 695 -20.43 39.86 -62.28
CA GLY A 695 -21.30 41.00 -61.97
C GLY A 695 -22.49 40.73 -61.03
N GLU A 696 -22.70 39.51 -60.55
CA GLU A 696 -23.72 39.24 -59.51
C GLU A 696 -23.29 39.73 -58.12
N ALA A 697 -24.26 40.07 -57.27
CA ALA A 697 -23.98 40.61 -55.94
C ALA A 697 -23.45 39.53 -54.97
N PHE A 698 -22.27 39.76 -54.38
CA PHE A 698 -21.69 38.87 -53.38
C PHE A 698 -22.54 38.80 -52.09
N PRO A 699 -22.67 37.62 -51.44
CA PRO A 699 -23.41 37.48 -50.18
C PRO A 699 -22.87 38.38 -49.06
N LYS A 700 -23.78 39.06 -48.34
CA LYS A 700 -23.43 39.99 -47.25
C LYS A 700 -23.52 39.37 -45.84
N ASP A 701 -24.13 38.20 -45.70
CA ASP A 701 -24.18 37.50 -44.41
C ASP A 701 -22.83 36.85 -44.11
N ALA A 702 -22.01 37.54 -43.32
CA ALA A 702 -20.68 37.09 -42.92
C ALA A 702 -20.68 35.69 -42.26
N LYS A 703 -21.75 35.34 -41.53
CA LYS A 703 -21.85 34.04 -40.86
C LYS A 703 -22.06 32.88 -41.84
N SER A 704 -22.70 33.13 -42.98
CA SER A 704 -22.93 32.14 -44.03
C SER A 704 -21.67 31.76 -44.84
N LEU A 705 -20.56 32.49 -44.65
CA LEU A 705 -19.30 32.32 -45.39
C LEU A 705 -18.25 31.50 -44.62
N VAL A 706 -18.55 31.08 -43.38
CA VAL A 706 -17.67 30.31 -42.51
C VAL A 706 -18.40 29.13 -41.87
N THR A 707 -17.67 28.05 -41.56
CA THR A 707 -18.18 26.84 -40.91
C THR A 707 -17.26 26.41 -39.76
N ASN A 708 -17.63 25.35 -39.04
CA ASN A 708 -16.84 24.76 -37.95
C ASN A 708 -16.41 25.77 -36.88
N VAL A 709 -17.26 26.77 -36.60
CA VAL A 709 -16.94 27.84 -35.66
C VAL A 709 -16.79 27.27 -34.25
N TYR A 710 -15.67 27.58 -33.60
CA TYR A 710 -15.30 27.14 -32.26
C TYR A 710 -14.78 28.32 -31.43
N ASP A 711 -14.98 28.25 -30.13
CA ASP A 711 -14.52 29.22 -29.14
C ASP A 711 -14.46 28.54 -27.76
N ASN A 712 -13.48 28.88 -26.92
CA ASN A 712 -13.27 28.25 -25.60
C ASN A 712 -14.22 28.78 -24.51
N ALA A 713 -14.69 30.03 -24.62
CA ALA A 713 -15.76 30.59 -23.80
C ALA A 713 -17.17 30.23 -24.33
N GLY A 714 -17.26 29.83 -25.61
CA GLY A 714 -18.40 29.18 -26.23
C GLY A 714 -19.11 30.02 -27.30
N VAL A 715 -19.58 29.33 -28.35
CA VAL A 715 -20.02 29.94 -29.61
C VAL A 715 -21.32 30.78 -29.56
N ALA A 716 -21.99 30.86 -28.42
CA ALA A 716 -23.31 31.48 -28.29
C ALA A 716 -23.28 33.02 -28.46
N ASN A 717 -22.16 33.66 -28.09
CA ASN A 717 -22.03 35.12 -28.04
C ASN A 717 -21.08 35.69 -29.11
N LEU A 718 -20.79 34.91 -30.16
CA LEU A 718 -19.91 35.34 -31.25
C LEU A 718 -20.60 36.31 -32.22
N SER A 719 -19.86 37.35 -32.62
CA SER A 719 -20.25 38.30 -33.66
C SER A 719 -19.44 38.08 -34.94
N TYR A 720 -20.05 38.34 -36.10
CA TYR A 720 -19.51 38.06 -37.43
C TYR A 720 -19.61 39.33 -38.29
N GLU A 721 -18.49 39.77 -38.88
CA GLU A 721 -18.42 40.99 -39.69
C GLU A 721 -17.71 40.72 -41.03
N LEU A 722 -18.30 41.17 -42.14
CA LEU A 722 -17.69 41.08 -43.48
C LEU A 722 -16.77 42.29 -43.70
N ILE A 723 -15.48 42.12 -43.41
CA ILE A 723 -14.45 43.17 -43.46
C ILE A 723 -14.03 43.50 -44.90
N THR A 724 -14.04 42.51 -45.79
CA THR A 724 -13.66 42.69 -47.20
C THR A 724 -14.67 42.00 -48.11
N VAL A 725 -15.21 42.76 -49.07
CA VAL A 725 -16.08 42.29 -50.13
C VAL A 725 -15.23 42.06 -51.39
N PRO A 726 -15.33 40.90 -52.06
CA PRO A 726 -14.53 40.61 -53.26
C PRO A 726 -14.96 41.47 -54.44
N ASP A 727 -14.01 41.79 -55.33
CA ASP A 727 -14.33 42.35 -56.65
C ASP A 727 -14.85 41.22 -57.55
N VAL A 728 -16.10 41.38 -58.03
CA VAL A 728 -16.82 40.44 -58.89
C VAL A 728 -16.98 40.95 -60.32
N SER A 729 -16.26 42.01 -60.69
CA SER A 729 -16.31 42.63 -62.01
C SER A 729 -15.46 41.93 -63.08
N GLN A 730 -14.60 40.98 -62.70
CA GLN A 730 -13.69 40.25 -63.59
C GLN A 730 -13.77 38.74 -63.33
N ILE A 731 -13.64 37.93 -64.38
CA ILE A 731 -13.56 36.46 -64.29
C ILE A 731 -12.23 36.08 -63.64
N GLY A 732 -12.28 35.16 -62.66
CA GLY A 732 -11.08 34.65 -61.98
C GLY A 732 -11.28 34.41 -60.50
N TYR A 733 -10.22 34.70 -59.73
CA TYR A 733 -10.17 34.49 -58.29
C TYR A 733 -10.14 35.80 -57.51
N ALA A 734 -10.94 35.88 -56.45
CA ALA A 734 -10.95 36.95 -55.47
C ALA A 734 -11.09 36.37 -54.04
N THR A 735 -11.02 37.23 -53.02
CA THR A 735 -11.22 36.84 -51.63
C THR A 735 -12.18 37.77 -50.89
N ALA A 736 -12.95 37.19 -49.98
CA ALA A 736 -13.67 37.93 -48.94
C ALA A 736 -12.98 37.72 -47.58
N VAL A 737 -13.23 38.59 -46.60
CA VAL A 737 -12.67 38.42 -45.24
C VAL A 737 -13.77 38.57 -44.19
N VAL A 738 -13.93 37.57 -43.34
CA VAL A 738 -14.89 37.56 -42.23
C VAL A 738 -14.15 37.63 -40.90
N ARG A 739 -14.45 38.64 -40.09
CA ARG A 739 -14.01 38.72 -38.69
C ARG A 739 -15.02 38.03 -37.79
N ILE A 740 -14.52 37.16 -36.90
CA ILE A 740 -15.30 36.57 -35.81
C ILE A 740 -14.75 37.12 -34.50
N THR A 741 -15.61 37.66 -33.63
CA THR A 741 -15.22 38.27 -32.34
C THR A 741 -16.06 37.69 -31.19
N ASP A 742 -15.41 37.33 -30.09
CA ASP A 742 -16.03 36.78 -28.87
C ASP A 742 -16.61 37.85 -27.92
N ALA A 743 -17.03 37.41 -26.73
CA ALA A 743 -17.59 38.28 -25.68
C ALA A 743 -16.53 39.07 -24.89
N ALA A 744 -15.31 38.55 -24.77
CA ALA A 744 -14.14 39.22 -24.19
C ALA A 744 -13.48 40.24 -25.14
N LYS A 745 -13.88 40.21 -26.42
CA LYS A 745 -13.40 40.99 -27.58
C LYS A 745 -12.09 40.49 -28.20
N ASN A 746 -11.71 39.23 -28.00
CA ASN A 746 -10.68 38.62 -28.84
C ASN A 746 -11.32 38.27 -30.20
N TYR A 747 -10.52 38.28 -31.28
CA TYR A 747 -11.06 38.16 -32.64
C TYR A 747 -10.10 37.48 -33.61
N ARG A 748 -10.65 36.92 -34.68
CA ARG A 748 -9.91 36.30 -35.78
C ARG A 748 -10.52 36.64 -37.13
N ASP A 749 -9.65 36.88 -38.11
CA ASP A 749 -10.03 37.15 -39.50
C ASP A 749 -9.84 35.89 -40.36
N ILE A 750 -10.91 35.49 -41.05
CA ILE A 750 -10.99 34.29 -41.90
C ILE A 750 -11.09 34.72 -43.35
N THR A 751 -10.11 34.33 -44.17
CA THR A 751 -10.08 34.62 -45.61
C THR A 751 -10.88 33.57 -46.38
N VAL A 752 -11.91 34.01 -47.09
CA VAL A 752 -12.86 33.16 -47.83
C VAL A 752 -12.53 33.20 -49.33
N PRO A 753 -12.23 32.04 -49.96
CA PRO A 753 -12.00 31.94 -51.41
C PRO A 753 -13.25 32.24 -52.24
N VAL A 754 -13.12 32.99 -53.33
CA VAL A 754 -14.24 33.36 -54.23
C VAL A 754 -13.85 33.19 -55.69
N PHE A 755 -14.64 32.42 -56.44
CA PHE A 755 -14.42 32.15 -57.86
C PHE A 755 -15.52 32.80 -58.71
N ILE A 756 -15.13 33.61 -59.70
CA ILE A 756 -16.02 34.38 -60.55
C ILE A 756 -16.08 33.76 -61.94
N GLU A 757 -17.29 33.38 -62.36
CA GLU A 757 -17.57 32.55 -63.54
C GLU A 757 -18.51 33.23 -64.55
N ASP A 758 -18.42 32.86 -65.83
CA ASP A 758 -19.38 33.21 -66.90
C ASP A 758 -19.60 32.01 -67.85
N ASP A 759 -20.32 32.18 -68.95
CA ASP A 759 -20.59 31.10 -69.94
C ASP A 759 -19.32 30.60 -70.67
N SER A 760 -18.23 31.36 -70.59
CA SER A 760 -16.91 30.94 -71.09
C SER A 760 -16.09 30.13 -70.09
N THR A 761 -16.63 29.88 -68.89
CA THR A 761 -15.97 29.10 -67.84
C THR A 761 -16.57 27.70 -67.70
N ASN A 762 -15.72 26.69 -67.53
CA ASN A 762 -16.09 25.40 -66.96
C ASN A 762 -15.32 25.23 -65.64
N SER A 763 -15.89 24.56 -64.63
CA SER A 763 -15.20 24.28 -63.37
C SER A 763 -15.60 22.93 -62.76
N ASN A 764 -14.74 22.42 -61.89
CA ASN A 764 -15.00 21.29 -61.00
C ASN A 764 -14.54 21.65 -59.57
N ASN A 765 -14.24 20.66 -58.72
CA ASN A 765 -13.75 20.91 -57.36
C ASN A 765 -12.25 21.30 -57.30
N GLU A 766 -11.48 21.05 -58.36
CA GLU A 766 -10.02 21.20 -58.42
C GLU A 766 -9.57 22.39 -59.28
N ALA A 767 -10.35 22.78 -60.30
CA ALA A 767 -9.99 23.84 -61.23
C ALA A 767 -11.20 24.60 -61.82
N MET A 768 -10.90 25.78 -62.35
CA MET A 768 -11.75 26.61 -63.20
C MET A 768 -10.96 26.97 -64.46
N LEU A 769 -11.53 26.74 -65.64
CA LEU A 769 -10.91 26.92 -66.96
C LEU A 769 -11.78 27.82 -67.84
N THR A 770 -11.20 28.83 -68.49
CA THR A 770 -11.88 29.69 -69.47
C THR A 770 -11.20 29.68 -70.84
N SER A 771 -12.00 29.86 -71.89
CA SER A 771 -11.56 30.02 -73.28
C SER A 771 -12.61 30.75 -74.13
N ARG A 772 -12.16 31.34 -75.25
CA ARG A 772 -13.00 32.05 -76.24
C ARG A 772 -12.75 31.51 -77.66
N ASP A 773 -13.79 31.52 -78.49
CA ASP A 773 -13.72 31.13 -79.90
C ASP A 773 -13.12 32.24 -80.78
N PHE A 774 -12.53 31.89 -81.93
CA PHE A 774 -11.96 32.89 -82.84
C PHE A 774 -11.98 32.48 -84.32
N THR A 775 -11.81 33.46 -85.23
CA THR A 775 -11.79 33.26 -86.69
C THR A 775 -10.49 33.78 -87.28
N THR A 776 -9.94 33.08 -88.26
CA THR A 776 -8.72 33.45 -88.99
C THR A 776 -8.83 33.15 -90.49
N LEU A 777 -7.88 33.64 -91.28
CA LEU A 777 -7.75 33.32 -92.71
C LEU A 777 -6.78 32.15 -92.89
N ALA A 778 -7.00 31.34 -93.94
CA ALA A 778 -6.15 30.21 -94.32
C ALA A 778 -4.63 30.52 -94.23
N GLN A 779 -4.21 31.63 -94.83
CA GLN A 779 -2.81 32.07 -94.89
C GLN A 779 -2.16 32.41 -93.53
N ASN A 780 -2.96 32.61 -92.47
CA ASN A 780 -2.48 33.04 -91.15
C ASN A 780 -2.26 31.86 -90.17
N VAL A 781 -2.60 30.62 -90.55
CA VAL A 781 -2.45 29.44 -89.68
C VAL A 781 -1.00 28.95 -89.72
N PRO A 782 -0.27 28.92 -88.59
CA PRO A 782 1.12 28.45 -88.55
C PRO A 782 1.25 26.97 -88.92
N THR A 783 2.39 26.60 -89.52
CA THR A 783 2.65 25.22 -89.99
C THR A 783 3.55 24.41 -89.06
N THR A 784 4.16 25.01 -88.03
CA THR A 784 4.95 24.28 -87.01
C THR A 784 4.12 23.99 -85.76
N ALA A 785 4.34 22.84 -85.13
CA ALA A 785 3.48 22.37 -84.04
C ALA A 785 3.51 23.29 -82.80
N ALA A 786 4.69 23.79 -82.41
CA ALA A 786 4.84 24.63 -81.22
C ALA A 786 4.25 26.05 -81.41
N GLU A 787 4.38 26.63 -82.61
CA GLU A 787 3.76 27.91 -82.92
C GLU A 787 2.23 27.79 -83.01
N LEU A 788 1.72 26.66 -83.51
CA LEU A 788 0.29 26.38 -83.58
C LEU A 788 -0.34 26.25 -82.18
N ASP A 789 0.34 25.59 -81.23
CA ASP A 789 -0.12 25.49 -79.83
C ASP A 789 -0.19 26.87 -79.16
N GLN A 790 0.85 27.69 -79.31
CA GLN A 790 0.84 29.06 -78.76
C GLN A 790 -0.23 29.94 -79.45
N PHE A 791 -0.43 29.78 -80.76
CA PHE A 791 -1.47 30.47 -81.52
C PHE A 791 -2.88 30.15 -81.00
N ILE A 792 -3.17 28.88 -80.72
CA ILE A 792 -4.44 28.42 -80.12
C ILE A 792 -4.64 29.05 -78.74
N LEU A 793 -3.69 28.86 -77.81
CA LEU A 793 -3.83 29.31 -76.41
C LEU A 793 -3.98 30.83 -76.29
N THR A 794 -3.24 31.58 -77.13
CA THR A 794 -3.22 33.05 -77.08
C THR A 794 -4.50 33.65 -77.67
N ASN A 795 -4.89 33.25 -78.88
CA ASN A 795 -6.09 33.79 -79.53
C ASN A 795 -7.38 33.28 -78.87
N GLY A 796 -7.33 32.07 -78.30
CA GLY A 796 -8.42 31.52 -77.49
C GLY A 796 -8.53 32.09 -76.07
N GLN A 797 -7.70 33.08 -75.70
CA GLN A 797 -7.70 33.77 -74.39
C GLN A 797 -7.74 32.82 -73.17
N VAL A 798 -7.00 31.72 -73.25
CA VAL A 798 -7.11 30.64 -72.27
C VAL A 798 -6.55 31.06 -70.91
N ARG A 799 -7.31 30.86 -69.83
CA ARG A 799 -6.85 31.03 -68.43
C ARG A 799 -7.40 29.95 -67.52
N ALA A 800 -6.68 29.62 -66.44
CA ALA A 800 -7.14 28.65 -65.46
C ALA A 800 -6.68 28.96 -64.02
N TRP A 801 -7.49 28.57 -63.04
CA TRP A 801 -7.20 28.70 -61.60
C TRP A 801 -7.49 27.40 -60.85
N SER A 802 -6.70 27.06 -59.85
CA SER A 802 -6.98 25.92 -58.97
C SER A 802 -8.00 26.26 -57.88
N LYS A 803 -8.97 25.38 -57.64
CA LYS A 803 -9.96 25.47 -56.55
C LYS A 803 -9.51 24.59 -55.38
N PRO A 804 -9.61 25.06 -54.11
CA PRO A 804 -10.09 26.36 -53.67
C PRO A 804 -8.99 27.44 -53.56
N SER A 805 -7.71 27.16 -53.83
CA SER A 805 -6.60 28.06 -53.47
C SER A 805 -6.51 29.36 -54.29
N GLY A 806 -7.07 29.39 -55.50
CA GLY A 806 -7.04 30.54 -56.39
C GLY A 806 -5.75 30.76 -57.17
N ALA A 807 -4.77 29.86 -57.08
CA ALA A 807 -3.52 29.97 -57.82
C ALA A 807 -3.76 29.87 -59.35
N ASP A 808 -3.11 30.73 -60.13
CA ASP A 808 -3.14 30.68 -61.60
C ASP A 808 -2.37 29.45 -62.09
N ILE A 809 -3.06 28.59 -62.83
CA ILE A 809 -2.55 27.32 -63.39
C ILE A 809 -2.69 27.29 -64.92
N THR A 810 -2.80 28.46 -65.57
CA THR A 810 -2.96 28.60 -67.02
C THR A 810 -1.85 27.88 -67.81
N ASN A 811 -0.64 27.84 -67.26
CA ASN A 811 0.52 27.13 -67.84
C ASN A 811 0.43 25.59 -67.78
N GLN A 812 -0.58 25.03 -67.10
CA GLN A 812 -0.83 23.58 -67.02
C GLN A 812 -1.92 23.12 -68.00
N VAL A 813 -2.54 24.04 -68.76
CA VAL A 813 -3.58 23.70 -69.74
C VAL A 813 -2.94 22.97 -70.93
N LEU A 814 -3.45 21.78 -71.23
CA LEU A 814 -3.01 20.95 -72.34
C LEU A 814 -4.01 21.06 -73.49
N ILE A 815 -3.53 21.25 -74.72
CA ILE A 815 -4.34 21.02 -75.93
C ILE A 815 -4.38 19.50 -76.15
N THR A 816 -5.51 18.88 -75.80
CA THR A 816 -5.70 17.42 -75.83
C THR A 816 -6.08 16.93 -77.22
N ASP A 817 -6.72 17.78 -78.03
CA ASP A 817 -7.03 17.51 -79.43
C ASP A 817 -6.96 18.82 -80.23
N LYS A 818 -6.21 18.82 -81.34
CA LYS A 818 -6.10 19.96 -82.26
C LYS A 818 -7.21 19.98 -83.33
N GLY A 819 -8.15 19.03 -83.31
CA GLY A 819 -9.31 18.99 -84.21
C GLY A 819 -8.96 18.82 -85.69
N GLY A 820 -7.72 18.43 -86.01
CA GLY A 820 -7.21 18.42 -87.38
C GLY A 820 -6.98 19.81 -87.98
N LEU A 821 -6.82 20.87 -87.17
CA LEU A 821 -6.57 22.24 -87.62
C LEU A 821 -5.41 22.32 -88.62
N THR A 822 -5.72 22.83 -89.81
CA THR A 822 -4.74 23.15 -90.86
C THR A 822 -5.04 24.54 -91.44
N ASN A 823 -4.22 24.99 -92.39
CA ASN A 823 -4.51 26.17 -93.19
C ASN A 823 -5.63 25.95 -94.22
N ALA A 824 -6.24 24.76 -94.32
CA ALA A 824 -7.40 24.56 -95.16
C ALA A 824 -8.64 25.27 -94.56
N PRO A 825 -9.49 25.90 -95.39
CA PRO A 825 -10.79 26.42 -94.94
C PRO A 825 -11.67 25.35 -94.29
N GLY A 826 -12.30 25.69 -93.18
CA GLY A 826 -13.11 24.79 -92.37
C GLY A 826 -13.37 25.35 -90.96
N GLN A 827 -14.20 24.67 -90.18
CA GLN A 827 -14.27 24.87 -88.74
C GLN A 827 -13.56 23.72 -88.04
N TYR A 828 -12.82 24.05 -86.98
CA TYR A 828 -11.96 23.14 -86.25
C TYR A 828 -12.22 23.29 -84.75
N ASP A 829 -12.61 22.19 -84.12
CA ASP A 829 -12.89 22.13 -82.69
C ASP A 829 -11.62 21.68 -81.96
N VAL A 830 -10.98 22.62 -81.27
CA VAL A 830 -9.77 22.35 -80.50
C VAL A 830 -10.13 22.12 -79.03
N LYS A 831 -9.77 20.98 -78.47
CA LYS A 831 -10.00 20.64 -77.06
C LYS A 831 -8.82 21.04 -76.21
N ILE A 832 -9.13 21.72 -75.11
CA ILE A 832 -8.19 22.04 -74.04
C ILE A 832 -8.66 21.40 -72.73
N SER A 833 -7.72 20.99 -71.88
CA SER A 833 -8.01 20.40 -70.57
C SER A 833 -7.00 20.82 -69.50
N VAL A 834 -7.48 20.97 -68.26
CA VAL A 834 -6.66 21.08 -67.06
C VAL A 834 -7.39 20.45 -65.87
N LEU A 835 -6.70 19.58 -65.11
CA LEU A 835 -7.24 18.89 -63.92
C LEU A 835 -8.68 18.34 -64.10
N GLY A 836 -8.91 17.67 -65.24
CA GLY A 836 -10.19 17.03 -65.57
C GLY A 836 -11.31 17.99 -66.00
N VAL A 837 -11.06 19.30 -66.06
CA VAL A 837 -11.96 20.28 -66.70
C VAL A 837 -11.60 20.39 -68.17
N GLU A 838 -12.55 20.18 -69.07
CA GLU A 838 -12.37 20.35 -70.52
C GLU A 838 -13.16 21.55 -71.06
N ARG A 839 -12.63 22.21 -72.09
CA ARG A 839 -13.37 23.15 -72.96
C ARG A 839 -12.99 22.93 -74.43
N ILE A 840 -13.92 23.30 -75.32
CA ILE A 840 -13.68 23.38 -76.76
C ILE A 840 -13.45 24.86 -77.12
N ILE A 841 -12.55 25.09 -78.07
CA ILE A 841 -12.34 26.35 -78.77
C ILE A 841 -12.74 26.10 -80.22
N HIS A 842 -13.78 26.77 -80.70
CA HIS A 842 -14.22 26.69 -82.09
C HIS A 842 -13.42 27.68 -82.94
N ILE A 843 -12.56 27.16 -83.84
CA ILE A 843 -11.68 27.95 -84.69
C ILE A 843 -12.19 27.90 -86.14
N THR A 844 -12.54 29.05 -86.72
CA THR A 844 -12.99 29.12 -88.12
C THR A 844 -11.87 29.61 -89.05
N VAL A 845 -11.57 28.85 -90.09
CA VAL A 845 -10.64 29.20 -91.19
C VAL A 845 -11.44 29.37 -92.48
N LYS A 846 -11.25 30.46 -93.23
CA LYS A 846 -12.08 30.80 -94.42
C LYS A 846 -11.37 30.66 -95.77
N ALA A 847 -12.16 30.35 -96.81
CA ALA A 847 -11.78 30.20 -98.22
C ALA A 847 -11.93 31.51 -99.02
N GLY A 848 -11.42 31.51 -100.26
CA GLY A 848 -11.84 32.45 -101.32
C GLY A 848 -12.97 31.86 -102.17
N THR A 849 -13.80 32.73 -102.78
CA THR A 849 -15.11 32.43 -103.39
C THR A 849 -15.17 32.69 -104.90
N LEU A 850 -16.16 32.09 -105.60
CA LEU A 850 -16.63 32.51 -106.92
C LEU A 850 -18.12 32.89 -106.79
N GLU A 851 -18.53 34.10 -107.14
CA GLU A 851 -19.85 34.65 -106.74
C GLU A 851 -20.52 35.53 -107.80
N PHE A 852 -21.86 35.61 -107.76
CA PHE A 852 -22.63 36.52 -108.62
C PHE A 852 -22.42 37.98 -108.24
N LYS A 853 -22.29 38.83 -109.25
CA LYS A 853 -22.15 40.28 -109.15
C LYS A 853 -23.44 41.04 -109.56
N GLU A 854 -24.25 40.48 -110.47
CA GLU A 854 -25.48 41.12 -110.99
C GLU A 854 -26.46 40.12 -111.63
N VAL A 855 -27.79 40.24 -111.40
CA VAL A 855 -28.88 39.33 -111.88
C VAL A 855 -30.24 40.09 -112.00
N PRO A 856 -31.19 39.75 -112.91
CA PRO A 856 -32.49 40.43 -113.07
C PRO A 856 -33.61 39.88 -112.15
N GLU A 857 -34.58 40.73 -111.77
CA GLU A 857 -35.55 40.41 -110.71
C GLU A 857 -36.90 39.79 -111.15
N ASP A 858 -37.53 40.22 -112.25
CA ASP A 858 -38.92 39.87 -112.61
C ASP A 858 -39.07 39.26 -114.02
N ILE A 859 -40.06 38.38 -114.24
CA ILE A 859 -40.45 37.83 -115.56
C ILE A 859 -41.98 37.59 -115.60
N SER A 860 -42.71 38.18 -116.56
CA SER A 860 -44.20 38.17 -116.60
C SER A 860 -44.82 37.66 -117.91
N PHE A 861 -45.97 36.96 -117.81
CA PHE A 861 -46.68 36.31 -118.94
C PHE A 861 -48.19 36.66 -119.09
N GLY A 862 -48.85 37.29 -118.10
CA GLY A 862 -50.24 37.78 -118.20
C GLY A 862 -51.40 36.77 -117.96
N THR A 863 -52.64 37.22 -118.18
CA THR A 863 -53.90 36.51 -117.85
C THR A 863 -54.42 35.62 -118.98
N VAL A 864 -54.90 34.39 -118.68
CA VAL A 864 -55.21 33.35 -119.69
C VAL A 864 -56.60 32.69 -119.54
N THR A 865 -57.33 32.48 -120.64
CA THR A 865 -58.62 31.74 -120.68
C THR A 865 -58.43 30.26 -121.03
N ILE A 866 -58.97 29.35 -120.21
CA ILE A 866 -58.85 27.88 -120.37
C ILE A 866 -59.69 27.39 -121.57
N LYS A 867 -59.11 26.50 -122.41
CA LYS A 867 -59.76 25.90 -123.58
C LYS A 867 -59.58 24.37 -123.63
N SER A 868 -60.31 23.71 -124.52
CA SER A 868 -60.24 22.25 -124.78
C SER A 868 -59.02 21.80 -125.62
N LYS A 869 -58.01 22.65 -125.83
CA LYS A 869 -56.76 22.32 -126.55
C LYS A 869 -55.53 23.08 -125.98
N LYS A 870 -54.33 22.59 -126.26
CA LYS A 870 -53.02 23.09 -125.78
C LYS A 870 -52.69 24.53 -126.29
N GLN A 871 -51.91 25.31 -125.53
CA GLN A 871 -51.49 26.71 -125.81
C GLN A 871 -50.01 26.99 -125.42
N ARG A 872 -49.36 28.06 -125.95
CA ARG A 872 -47.97 28.53 -125.65
C ARG A 872 -47.84 30.09 -125.62
N ILE A 873 -46.93 30.70 -124.82
CA ILE A 873 -46.76 32.18 -124.57
C ILE A 873 -45.26 32.58 -124.30
N ALA A 874 -44.87 33.84 -124.48
CA ALA A 874 -43.51 34.42 -124.25
C ALA A 874 -43.49 35.62 -123.25
N PRO A 875 -42.32 36.11 -122.76
CA PRO A 875 -42.19 37.16 -121.75
C PRO A 875 -42.17 38.58 -122.33
N GLN A 876 -42.17 39.61 -121.46
CA GLN A 876 -42.22 41.03 -121.87
C GLN A 876 -40.96 41.88 -121.58
N ASN A 877 -39.90 41.33 -120.95
CA ASN A 877 -38.76 42.12 -120.43
C ASN A 877 -37.38 41.43 -120.56
N ASP A 878 -36.30 42.21 -120.38
CA ASP A 878 -34.89 41.81 -120.59
C ASP A 878 -34.25 40.99 -119.46
N VAL A 879 -33.23 40.17 -119.79
CA VAL A 879 -32.63 39.16 -118.87
C VAL A 879 -31.07 38.99 -119.05
N LYS A 880 -30.21 39.50 -118.13
CA LYS A 880 -28.71 39.47 -118.18
C LYS A 880 -28.00 39.31 -116.81
N ILE A 881 -26.76 38.75 -116.73
CA ILE A 881 -26.11 38.23 -115.48
C ILE A 881 -24.56 38.40 -115.41
N ALA A 882 -23.92 38.65 -114.24
CA ALA A 882 -22.45 38.84 -114.03
C ALA A 882 -21.80 38.13 -112.79
N ILE A 883 -20.47 37.84 -112.78
CA ILE A 883 -19.74 36.90 -111.87
C ILE A 883 -18.30 37.35 -111.43
N GLU A 884 -17.76 37.01 -110.25
CA GLU A 884 -16.41 37.36 -109.66
C GLU A 884 -15.67 36.15 -109.00
N ASP A 885 -14.32 36.04 -109.07
CA ASP A 885 -13.49 34.93 -108.56
C ASP A 885 -12.30 35.38 -107.66
N SER A 886 -12.20 34.85 -106.44
CA SER A 886 -11.14 35.11 -105.44
C SER A 886 -10.43 33.84 -104.92
N ARG A 887 -10.55 32.72 -105.64
CA ARG A 887 -10.05 31.41 -105.20
C ARG A 887 -8.52 31.30 -105.26
N ALA A 888 -7.93 30.61 -104.29
CA ALA A 888 -6.48 30.40 -104.20
C ALA A 888 -5.89 29.60 -105.39
N ASN A 889 -6.71 28.77 -106.05
CA ASN A 889 -6.41 28.08 -107.30
C ASN A 889 -7.70 28.05 -108.18
N PRO A 890 -7.87 28.94 -109.18
CA PRO A 890 -9.10 29.06 -109.97
C PRO A 890 -9.43 27.87 -110.89
N SER A 891 -10.71 27.64 -111.18
CA SER A 891 -11.23 26.56 -112.06
C SER A 891 -12.44 26.98 -112.92
N ASN A 892 -12.68 26.26 -114.02
CA ASN A 892 -13.78 26.46 -114.98
C ASN A 892 -15.18 26.44 -114.31
N TRP A 893 -16.21 27.03 -114.94
CA TRP A 893 -17.56 27.15 -114.36
C TRP A 893 -18.72 27.33 -115.37
N THR A 894 -19.97 27.14 -114.93
CA THR A 894 -21.21 27.14 -115.76
C THR A 894 -22.38 27.89 -115.07
N LEU A 895 -23.42 28.32 -115.81
CA LEU A 895 -24.65 28.96 -115.31
C LEU A 895 -25.88 28.08 -115.63
N MET A 896 -26.83 28.01 -114.70
CA MET A 896 -28.06 27.19 -114.74
C MET A 896 -29.33 28.00 -114.42
N ALA A 897 -30.50 27.45 -114.74
CA ALA A 897 -31.83 28.01 -114.42
C ALA A 897 -32.86 26.93 -114.03
N GLN A 898 -33.66 27.18 -112.99
CA GLN A 898 -34.76 26.31 -112.55
C GLN A 898 -35.96 27.16 -112.10
N LEU A 899 -37.17 26.61 -112.05
CA LEU A 899 -38.27 27.23 -111.32
C LEU A 899 -38.26 26.86 -109.83
N THR A 900 -38.71 27.76 -108.98
CA THR A 900 -38.85 27.49 -107.53
C THR A 900 -40.06 26.62 -107.19
N MET A 901 -41.06 26.61 -108.06
CA MET A 901 -42.30 25.85 -107.95
C MET A 901 -42.82 25.56 -109.37
N PRO A 902 -43.78 24.64 -109.57
CA PRO A 902 -44.54 24.64 -110.80
C PRO A 902 -45.19 26.01 -110.90
N LEU A 903 -45.52 26.45 -112.11
CA LEU A 903 -46.39 27.61 -112.22
C LEU A 903 -47.68 27.23 -111.49
N SER A 904 -48.02 27.90 -110.38
CA SER A 904 -48.95 27.32 -109.40
C SER A 904 -49.79 28.37 -108.68
N THR A 905 -50.91 27.92 -108.10
CA THR A 905 -51.95 28.80 -107.53
C THR A 905 -51.96 28.80 -106.00
N ALA A 906 -52.53 29.84 -105.41
CA ALA A 906 -52.66 29.98 -103.94
C ALA A 906 -53.48 28.88 -103.24
N SER A 907 -54.16 28.01 -103.99
CA SER A 907 -54.83 26.81 -103.47
C SER A 907 -54.14 25.49 -103.82
N GLY A 908 -52.90 25.54 -104.33
CA GLY A 908 -52.12 24.35 -104.69
C GLY A 908 -52.52 23.66 -105.99
N ASP A 909 -53.26 24.31 -106.90
CA ASP A 909 -53.36 23.81 -108.28
C ASP A 909 -52.07 24.15 -109.03
N GLU A 910 -51.31 23.13 -109.44
CA GLU A 910 -49.97 23.22 -110.02
C GLU A 910 -49.96 22.99 -111.54
N LEU A 911 -49.00 23.59 -112.25
CA LEU A 911 -48.88 23.58 -113.71
C LEU A 911 -47.41 23.49 -114.17
N ASN A 912 -47.06 22.37 -114.80
CA ASN A 912 -45.75 22.17 -115.43
C ASN A 912 -45.78 22.66 -116.89
N SER A 913 -45.15 23.82 -117.10
CA SER A 913 -45.50 24.66 -118.25
C SER A 913 -44.34 25.42 -118.90
N LEU A 914 -43.31 25.82 -118.16
CA LEU A 914 -42.28 26.72 -118.67
C LEU A 914 -41.19 25.94 -119.45
N VAL A 915 -40.45 26.60 -120.35
CA VAL A 915 -39.34 26.02 -121.13
C VAL A 915 -38.23 27.06 -121.38
N ILE A 916 -36.96 26.65 -121.45
CA ILE A 916 -35.90 27.31 -122.23
C ILE A 916 -35.89 26.67 -123.63
N ARG A 917 -35.90 27.50 -124.67
CA ARG A 917 -35.72 27.10 -126.07
C ARG A 917 -34.34 27.53 -126.57
N SER A 918 -33.59 26.60 -127.16
CA SER A 918 -32.36 26.89 -127.90
C SER A 918 -32.33 26.16 -129.24
N LYS A 919 -31.59 26.72 -130.22
CA LYS A 919 -31.40 26.14 -131.55
C LYS A 919 -29.92 25.79 -131.78
N GLN A 920 -29.64 24.52 -132.08
CA GLN A 920 -28.32 24.06 -132.54
C GLN A 920 -28.49 23.17 -133.78
N ASN A 921 -27.71 23.43 -134.83
CA ASN A 921 -27.74 22.68 -136.11
C ASN A 921 -29.13 22.50 -136.78
N GLY A 922 -30.06 23.42 -136.52
CA GLY A 922 -31.44 23.35 -137.04
C GLY A 922 -32.38 22.47 -136.21
N GLU A 923 -31.88 21.73 -135.22
CA GLU A 923 -32.71 21.11 -134.19
C GLU A 923 -33.07 22.14 -133.10
N THR A 924 -34.33 22.11 -132.65
CA THR A 924 -34.85 22.98 -131.60
C THR A 924 -35.02 22.15 -130.33
N ASN A 925 -34.39 22.56 -129.24
CA ASN A 925 -34.50 21.89 -127.95
C ASN A 925 -35.35 22.74 -126.99
N ASP A 926 -36.51 22.22 -126.60
CA ASP A 926 -37.39 22.81 -125.57
C ASP A 926 -37.06 22.13 -124.22
N LEU A 927 -36.08 22.67 -123.48
CA LEU A 927 -35.75 22.18 -122.13
C LEU A 927 -36.79 22.69 -121.15
N ALA A 928 -37.55 21.79 -120.52
CA ALA A 928 -38.65 22.16 -119.66
C ALA A 928 -38.16 22.83 -118.37
N LEU A 929 -38.34 24.15 -118.30
CA LEU A 929 -38.18 24.90 -117.06
C LEU A 929 -39.35 24.54 -116.15
N THR A 930 -38.97 23.82 -115.13
CA THR A 930 -39.83 23.23 -114.14
C THR A 930 -39.18 23.49 -112.78
N ASN A 931 -39.90 23.23 -111.71
CA ASN A 931 -39.25 22.93 -110.43
C ASN A 931 -38.75 21.50 -110.35
N GLU A 932 -38.83 20.72 -111.45
CA GLU A 932 -38.34 19.35 -111.51
C GLU A 932 -36.81 19.35 -111.72
N GLU A 933 -36.25 20.09 -112.68
CA GLU A 933 -34.80 20.10 -112.92
C GLU A 933 -34.19 21.47 -113.28
N SER A 934 -32.91 21.67 -112.90
CA SER A 934 -32.12 22.85 -113.26
C SER A 934 -31.49 22.69 -114.63
N THR A 935 -31.85 23.56 -115.56
CA THR A 935 -31.47 23.57 -116.98
C THR A 935 -30.16 24.35 -117.19
N PRO A 936 -29.17 23.86 -117.95
CA PRO A 936 -27.92 24.57 -118.23
C PRO A 936 -28.08 25.70 -119.25
N VAL A 937 -27.30 26.77 -119.07
CA VAL A 937 -27.51 28.06 -119.75
C VAL A 937 -26.21 28.67 -120.35
N PHE A 938 -25.04 28.58 -119.71
CA PHE A 938 -23.76 29.15 -120.21
C PHE A 938 -22.52 28.50 -119.55
N THR A 939 -21.32 28.50 -120.18
CA THR A 939 -20.08 27.86 -119.65
C THR A 939 -18.80 28.70 -119.94
N ASN A 940 -17.81 28.66 -119.04
CA ASN A 940 -16.50 29.33 -119.13
C ASN A 940 -15.32 28.37 -118.81
N ASP A 941 -14.34 28.28 -119.72
CA ASP A 941 -13.34 27.21 -119.77
C ASP A 941 -11.88 27.58 -119.43
N ALA A 942 -11.59 28.81 -118.97
CA ALA A 942 -10.22 29.24 -118.66
C ALA A 942 -10.15 30.25 -117.49
N ALA A 943 -10.24 29.77 -116.26
CA ALA A 943 -10.37 30.63 -115.07
C ALA A 943 -9.05 31.23 -114.53
N THR A 944 -9.14 32.47 -114.06
CA THR A 944 -8.15 33.20 -113.23
C THR A 944 -8.90 34.09 -112.24
N VAL A 945 -8.27 34.47 -111.13
CA VAL A 945 -8.82 35.42 -110.13
C VAL A 945 -9.30 36.73 -110.82
N GLY A 946 -10.62 37.02 -110.83
CA GLY A 946 -11.27 38.12 -111.60
C GLY A 946 -12.78 37.94 -112.00
N THR A 947 -13.34 38.77 -112.91
CA THR A 947 -14.82 38.97 -113.17
C THR A 947 -15.35 38.57 -114.60
N THR A 948 -16.67 38.29 -114.86
CA THR A 948 -17.31 37.85 -116.18
C THR A 948 -18.86 38.17 -116.36
N LEU A 949 -19.52 38.05 -117.56
CA LEU A 949 -20.92 38.54 -117.94
C LEU A 949 -21.75 37.70 -119.03
N ILE A 950 -23.12 37.64 -119.02
CA ILE A 950 -24.07 36.73 -119.79
C ILE A 950 -25.49 37.36 -120.17
N ASP A 951 -26.27 36.89 -121.20
CA ASP A 951 -27.58 37.46 -121.75
C ASP A 951 -28.60 36.39 -122.31
N LEU A 952 -29.95 36.55 -122.20
CA LEU A 952 -30.97 35.46 -122.33
C LEU A 952 -32.37 35.68 -122.98
N ASN A 953 -32.71 36.83 -123.58
CA ASN A 953 -34.03 37.02 -124.27
C ASN A 953 -33.90 37.52 -125.73
N SER A 954 -32.87 37.05 -126.43
CA SER A 954 -32.38 37.64 -127.68
C SER A 954 -33.25 37.47 -128.94
N ALA A 955 -34.31 36.64 -128.93
CA ALA A 955 -35.24 36.48 -130.07
C ALA A 955 -36.63 35.97 -129.65
N GLU A 956 -37.69 36.29 -130.43
CA GLU A 956 -39.11 35.94 -130.12
C GLU A 956 -39.41 34.44 -129.93
N ASP A 957 -38.55 33.56 -130.44
CA ASP A 957 -38.71 32.09 -130.37
C ASP A 957 -37.40 31.41 -129.89
N GLU A 958 -36.68 32.05 -128.96
CA GLU A 958 -35.57 31.47 -128.18
C GLU A 958 -35.57 32.05 -126.76
N GLY A 959 -34.93 31.36 -125.81
CA GLY A 959 -35.05 31.70 -124.39
C GLY A 959 -36.37 31.18 -123.79
N ILE A 960 -36.99 31.95 -122.90
CA ILE A 960 -37.95 31.42 -121.92
C ILE A 960 -39.44 31.57 -122.29
N LEU A 961 -40.25 30.48 -122.23
CA LEU A 961 -41.64 30.42 -122.74
C LEU A 961 -42.60 29.57 -121.85
N LEU A 962 -43.94 29.70 -122.00
CA LEU A 962 -44.99 29.09 -121.13
C LEU A 962 -46.05 28.23 -121.89
N ASN A 963 -46.41 27.00 -121.44
CA ASN A 963 -47.36 26.04 -122.04
C ASN A 963 -48.64 25.75 -121.18
N VAL A 964 -49.84 25.67 -121.76
CA VAL A 964 -51.11 25.38 -121.02
C VAL A 964 -51.89 24.20 -121.61
N LEU A 965 -52.54 23.35 -120.78
CA LEU A 965 -53.19 22.08 -121.15
C LEU A 965 -54.63 21.92 -120.58
N PRO A 966 -55.58 21.23 -121.26
CA PRO A 966 -56.96 21.08 -120.80
C PRO A 966 -57.11 20.14 -119.58
N GLY A 967 -58.03 20.45 -118.66
CA GLY A 967 -58.37 19.60 -117.51
C GLY A 967 -57.38 19.62 -116.35
N ALA A 968 -56.09 19.91 -116.62
CA ALA A 968 -55.06 20.09 -115.60
C ALA A 968 -55.14 21.46 -114.89
N VAL A 969 -55.74 22.47 -115.53
CA VAL A 969 -55.77 23.86 -115.06
C VAL A 969 -57.09 24.16 -114.32
N LYS A 970 -57.05 24.94 -113.24
CA LYS A 970 -58.24 25.57 -112.62
C LYS A 970 -58.21 27.09 -112.83
N ALA A 971 -59.37 27.73 -112.85
CA ALA A 971 -59.49 29.18 -113.10
C ALA A 971 -59.02 30.01 -111.89
N LYS A 972 -57.70 30.14 -111.73
CA LYS A 972 -57.00 30.77 -110.60
C LYS A 972 -55.70 31.42 -111.10
N ALA A 973 -55.05 32.25 -110.28
CA ALA A 973 -53.79 32.92 -110.63
C ALA A 973 -52.58 32.00 -110.43
N TYR A 974 -51.66 31.97 -111.40
CA TYR A 974 -50.52 31.05 -111.46
C TYR A 974 -49.19 31.83 -111.40
N HIS A 975 -48.28 31.45 -110.50
CA HIS A 975 -47.01 32.14 -110.25
C HIS A 975 -45.83 31.16 -110.14
N THR A 976 -44.62 31.65 -110.41
CA THR A 976 -43.35 30.97 -110.10
C THR A 976 -42.20 31.97 -110.04
N THR A 977 -41.06 31.59 -109.44
CA THR A 977 -39.79 32.32 -109.47
C THR A 977 -38.75 31.52 -110.24
N ILE A 978 -37.70 32.15 -110.75
CA ILE A 978 -36.57 31.46 -111.39
C ILE A 978 -35.33 31.55 -110.51
N ARG A 979 -34.72 30.40 -110.23
CA ARG A 979 -33.44 30.26 -109.55
C ARG A 979 -32.34 30.16 -110.60
N TRP A 980 -31.54 31.20 -110.74
CA TRP A 980 -30.25 31.15 -111.42
C TRP A 980 -29.20 30.51 -110.51
N THR A 981 -28.20 29.81 -111.06
CA THR A 981 -27.18 29.13 -110.25
C THR A 981 -25.86 29.00 -111.01
N LEU A 982 -24.74 29.37 -110.37
CA LEU A 982 -23.41 29.04 -110.86
C LEU A 982 -23.05 27.60 -110.47
N GLN A 983 -22.40 26.91 -111.39
CA GLN A 983 -21.86 25.57 -111.27
C GLN A 983 -20.32 25.66 -111.31
N ASP A 984 -19.64 24.91 -110.45
CA ASP A 984 -18.21 25.04 -110.11
C ASP A 984 -17.79 26.39 -109.48
N ALA A 985 -18.76 27.05 -108.84
CA ALA A 985 -18.48 27.93 -107.69
C ALA A 985 -18.25 27.09 -106.41
N PRO A 986 -17.35 27.47 -105.49
CA PRO A 986 -17.15 26.79 -104.20
C PRO A 986 -18.37 26.84 -103.28
#